data_AF-A0A970W657-F1
#
_entry.id   AF-A0A970W657-F1
#
_cell.length_a   1.000
_cell.length_b   1.000
_cell.length_c   1.000
_cell.angle_alpha   90.00
_cell.angle_beta   90.00
_cell.angle_gamma   90.00
#
_symmetry.space_group_name_H-M   'P 1'
#
loop_
_entity.id
_entity.type
_entity.pdbx_description
1 polymer ?
#
loop_
_entity_poly.entity_id
_entity_poly.type
_entity_poly.pdbx_seq_one_letter_code
_entity_poly.pdbx_strand_id
1 'polypeptide(L)'
;MEVSMRRRPCLSLLSFVLLIVCLSPLLVLNASVPAAAAGPSVSAWPAGIFVVRVYYETAEDIGRLSSFDVFEYNNLASKYVLAAVDRAGFRQLQSLGFRVAVDEEETANFRLLSIPLGEQDGAVGIETIPGYSCYRTVEETYQAAQALATNYPSLATWTDVGDSWEKSVGQSDGYDMMVLKLTNSQIPGDKPKLFITASIHAREYTPAELATRFAEDLVTRYDVDADATWLLDHHEIHLMLQANPDGRKEAEAGRSWRKNTNENYCGVTSTNRGADLNRNFDFRWGCCGGSSGTPCDGTYRGPAAGSEPETRAVQNYMRSIFADQRGPNLTDPAPSNATGVYLDLHSYSELVLWPWGFQSALSPNNSALQTLGRKFAYFNSYTPQRSYQLYVTDGTTVDFAYGELGVAAYTFELGTRFFETCTAFQNTIVPANLPALVYAAKVARTPYLTPLGPDALNLALSSTSVEEGTLVTLNATINDTRYRSGTGEPTQTIAAAEYYVDTPPWVEGAVAHAMAPVDGVFGSTAEAVTASVDTTGLGEARHIIYVRGQDAAGNWGAFSAIFLTTTPTAVELLSFTATGAKKAIIVNWETATEIFNLGFNVYRATTEGGTRTKLNAELIPSVTYPGSQTGGFYTYTDVTPNNNRLYYYWLEDLDWFGATEWHGPVTARRNR
;
A
#
# COMPACT_ATOMS: atom_id res chain seq x y z
N MET A 1 6.77 -60.96 -15.57
CA MET A 1 5.53 -61.12 -16.36
C MET A 1 5.25 -59.78 -17.00
N GLU A 2 5.83 -59.58 -18.18
CA GLU A 2 5.14 -59.61 -19.49
C GLU A 2 4.52 -58.23 -19.81
N VAL A 3 5.13 -57.40 -20.69
CA VAL A 3 5.11 -57.45 -22.18
C VAL A 3 3.78 -56.84 -22.69
N SER A 4 3.65 -55.96 -23.69
CA SER A 4 4.50 -55.34 -24.72
C SER A 4 3.58 -54.53 -25.64
N MET A 5 4.09 -53.49 -26.34
CA MET A 5 4.00 -53.36 -27.83
C MET A 5 4.73 -52.07 -28.28
N ARG A 6 5.95 -52.15 -28.85
CA ARG A 6 6.34 -52.27 -30.30
C ARG A 6 6.15 -50.94 -31.09
N ARG A 7 7.02 -50.46 -31.99
CA ARG A 7 8.24 -50.92 -32.70
C ARG A 7 8.92 -49.74 -33.44
N ARG A 8 10.22 -49.88 -33.80
CA ARG A 8 11.09 -49.01 -34.63
C ARG A 8 10.86 -49.16 -36.17
N PRO A 9 11.57 -48.42 -37.06
CA PRO A 9 12.94 -48.74 -37.56
C PRO A 9 13.86 -47.48 -37.72
N CYS A 10 15.21 -47.44 -37.67
CA CYS A 10 16.37 -48.16 -38.27
C CYS A 10 16.73 -47.78 -39.73
N LEU A 11 17.99 -47.34 -39.98
CA LEU A 11 18.93 -47.54 -41.13
C LEU A 11 20.06 -46.46 -41.04
N SER A 12 21.36 -46.61 -41.33
CA SER A 12 22.34 -47.69 -41.62
C SER A 12 23.77 -47.06 -41.69
N LEU A 13 24.82 -47.63 -41.05
CA LEU A 13 26.09 -48.24 -41.59
C LEU A 13 26.94 -47.36 -42.58
N LEU A 14 28.30 -47.29 -42.65
CA LEU A 14 29.49 -48.04 -42.18
C LEU A 14 30.77 -47.18 -42.47
N SER A 15 31.69 -46.94 -41.52
CA SER A 15 33.09 -47.47 -41.30
C SER A 15 34.22 -47.39 -42.39
N PHE A 16 35.36 -46.78 -41.97
CA PHE A 16 36.82 -47.16 -42.10
C PHE A 16 37.51 -47.25 -43.51
N VAL A 17 38.81 -46.97 -43.80
CA VAL A 17 40.13 -46.92 -43.11
C VAL A 17 41.18 -46.11 -43.95
N LEU A 18 42.24 -45.60 -43.29
CA LEU A 18 43.69 -45.74 -43.62
C LEU A 18 44.54 -44.48 -43.96
N LEU A 19 45.69 -44.46 -43.28
CA LEU A 19 46.80 -43.50 -43.19
C LEU A 19 47.79 -43.60 -44.37
N ILE A 20 48.31 -42.47 -44.88
CA ILE A 20 49.66 -42.36 -45.50
C ILE A 20 50.28 -41.00 -45.10
N VAL A 21 51.54 -41.06 -44.66
CA VAL A 21 52.43 -39.94 -44.27
C VAL A 21 53.23 -39.46 -45.48
N CYS A 22 53.39 -38.14 -45.66
CA CYS A 22 54.48 -37.53 -46.43
C CYS A 22 54.93 -36.20 -45.78
N LEU A 23 56.25 -36.03 -45.64
CA LEU A 23 56.95 -34.88 -45.07
C LEU A 23 56.97 -33.65 -45.99
N SER A 24 57.06 -32.44 -45.40
CA SER A 24 57.99 -31.30 -45.69
C SER A 24 57.37 -29.91 -45.30
N PRO A 25 58.11 -28.78 -45.24
CA PRO A 25 58.49 -28.11 -43.99
C PRO A 25 57.87 -26.71 -43.77
N LEU A 26 58.14 -26.14 -42.59
CA LEU A 26 57.75 -24.82 -42.09
C LEU A 26 57.79 -23.68 -43.13
N LEU A 27 56.73 -22.89 -43.17
CA LEU A 27 56.76 -21.46 -43.52
C LEU A 27 56.09 -20.66 -42.39
N VAL A 28 56.89 -19.82 -41.72
CA VAL A 28 56.40 -18.79 -40.81
C VAL A 28 55.77 -17.69 -41.66
N LEU A 29 54.44 -17.54 -41.62
CA LEU A 29 53.77 -16.33 -42.09
C LEU A 29 53.35 -15.50 -40.87
N ASN A 30 53.97 -14.33 -40.73
CA ASN A 30 53.47 -13.21 -39.93
C ASN A 30 52.07 -12.83 -40.43
N ALA A 31 51.02 -13.27 -39.74
CA ALA A 31 49.71 -12.67 -39.86
C ALA A 31 49.69 -11.43 -38.95
N SER A 32 49.80 -10.26 -39.57
CA SER A 32 49.53 -8.96 -38.96
C SER A 32 48.15 -8.96 -38.31
N VAL A 33 48.09 -8.59 -37.03
CA VAL A 33 46.86 -8.24 -36.31
C VAL A 33 46.13 -7.16 -37.13
N PRO A 34 44.83 -7.33 -37.47
CA PRO A 34 44.11 -6.25 -38.13
C PRO A 34 44.00 -5.10 -37.15
N ALA A 35 44.40 -3.91 -37.60
CA ALA A 35 44.16 -2.67 -36.88
C ALA A 35 42.68 -2.56 -36.51
N ALA A 36 42.40 -2.18 -35.27
CA ALA A 36 41.06 -1.90 -34.78
C ALA A 36 40.34 -1.00 -35.80
N ALA A 37 39.18 -1.45 -36.30
CA ALA A 37 38.34 -0.61 -37.13
C ALA A 37 38.05 0.67 -36.36
N ALA A 38 38.38 1.82 -36.95
CA ALA A 38 38.04 3.12 -36.40
C ALA A 38 36.52 3.13 -36.13
N GLY A 39 36.13 3.47 -34.90
CA GLY A 39 34.73 3.65 -34.55
C GLY A 39 34.04 4.64 -35.50
N PRO A 40 32.70 4.62 -35.59
CA PRO A 40 31.96 5.47 -36.52
C PRO A 40 32.39 6.94 -36.40
N SER A 41 32.48 7.65 -37.52
CA SER A 41 32.84 9.07 -37.54
C SER A 41 31.80 9.90 -36.77
N VAL A 42 32.25 10.98 -36.13
CA VAL A 42 31.41 11.89 -35.30
C VAL A 42 30.15 12.39 -36.03
N SER A 43 30.16 12.44 -37.37
CA SER A 43 29.01 12.85 -38.19
C SER A 43 27.88 11.81 -38.22
N ALA A 44 28.11 10.58 -37.77
CA ALA A 44 27.13 9.50 -37.74
C ALA A 44 26.27 9.47 -36.45
N TRP A 45 26.58 10.31 -35.45
CA TRP A 45 25.83 10.34 -34.20
C TRP A 45 24.66 11.33 -34.23
N PRO A 46 23.55 11.04 -33.52
CA PRO A 46 22.48 11.99 -33.23
C PRO A 46 22.97 13.42 -32.94
N ALA A 47 22.27 14.42 -33.46
CA ALA A 47 22.37 15.79 -32.96
C ALA A 47 21.48 15.94 -31.72
N GLY A 48 21.88 16.80 -30.77
CA GLY A 48 21.18 16.97 -29.48
C GLY A 48 21.55 15.90 -28.44
N ILE A 49 20.70 15.77 -27.41
CA ILE A 49 20.80 14.71 -26.40
C ILE A 49 20.23 13.40 -26.97
N PHE A 50 20.89 12.28 -26.69
CA PHE A 50 20.48 10.94 -27.07
C PHE A 50 20.86 9.93 -25.99
N VAL A 51 20.27 8.74 -26.07
CA VAL A 51 20.40 7.71 -25.03
C VAL A 51 21.47 6.69 -25.42
N VAL A 52 22.29 6.31 -24.46
CA VAL A 52 23.33 5.30 -24.64
C VAL A 52 23.26 4.21 -23.58
N ARG A 53 23.53 2.97 -24.00
CA ARG A 53 23.92 1.87 -23.11
C ARG A 53 25.38 2.02 -22.74
N VAL A 54 25.66 2.24 -21.46
CA VAL A 54 27.01 2.24 -20.87
C VAL A 54 27.20 0.91 -20.14
N TYR A 55 28.05 0.04 -20.68
CA TYR A 55 28.25 -1.30 -20.12
C TYR A 55 29.23 -1.27 -18.94
N TYR A 56 28.90 -1.97 -17.86
CA TYR A 56 29.67 -2.02 -16.62
C TYR A 56 30.00 -3.47 -16.23
N GLU A 57 31.00 -3.69 -15.37
CA GLU A 57 31.29 -5.02 -14.82
C GLU A 57 30.99 -5.13 -13.32
N THR A 58 31.18 -4.02 -12.60
CA THR A 58 31.02 -3.90 -11.16
C THR A 58 30.19 -2.67 -10.79
N ALA A 59 29.59 -2.62 -9.60
CA ALA A 59 28.86 -1.44 -9.12
C ALA A 59 29.77 -0.18 -8.99
N GLU A 60 31.07 -0.38 -8.76
CA GLU A 60 32.07 0.70 -8.69
C GLU A 60 32.24 1.40 -10.04
N ASP A 61 32.10 0.66 -11.15
CA ASP A 61 32.13 1.26 -12.49
C ASP A 61 31.03 2.29 -12.69
N ILE A 62 29.84 2.07 -12.12
CA ILE A 62 28.74 3.04 -12.23
C ILE A 62 28.98 4.29 -11.37
N GLY A 63 29.66 4.16 -10.23
CA GLY A 63 30.06 5.33 -9.44
C GLY A 63 30.93 6.33 -10.23
N ARG A 64 31.64 5.86 -11.26
CA ARG A 64 32.43 6.70 -12.18
C ARG A 64 31.58 7.45 -13.20
N LEU A 65 30.28 7.16 -13.26
CA LEU A 65 29.29 7.82 -14.11
C LEU A 65 28.51 8.92 -13.36
N SER A 66 28.90 9.26 -12.13
CA SER A 66 28.18 10.22 -11.29
C SER A 66 28.03 11.62 -11.89
N SER A 67 28.83 12.00 -12.90
CA SER A 67 28.67 13.26 -13.66
C SER A 67 27.68 13.17 -14.84
N PHE A 68 27.09 12.01 -15.11
CA PHE A 68 26.15 11.79 -16.21
C PHE A 68 24.73 11.61 -15.70
N ASP A 69 23.75 12.00 -16.51
CA ASP A 69 22.33 11.72 -16.25
C ASP A 69 22.03 10.25 -16.57
N VAL A 70 22.39 9.37 -15.62
CA VAL A 70 22.12 7.94 -15.66
C VAL A 70 20.71 7.70 -15.13
N PHE A 71 19.84 7.13 -15.96
CA PHE A 71 18.40 7.12 -15.69
C PHE A 71 17.72 5.74 -15.70
N GLU A 72 18.40 4.70 -16.18
CA GLU A 72 17.97 3.32 -15.98
C GLU A 72 19.14 2.47 -15.54
N TYR A 73 18.92 1.75 -14.46
CA TYR A 73 19.86 0.76 -13.96
C TYR A 73 19.07 -0.52 -13.78
N ASN A 74 18.74 -1.24 -14.86
CA ASN A 74 18.28 -2.62 -14.66
C ASN A 74 18.30 -3.52 -15.89
N ASN A 75 19.49 -3.82 -16.40
CA ASN A 75 19.65 -5.10 -17.07
C ASN A 75 20.78 -5.89 -16.41
N LEU A 76 20.53 -6.44 -15.21
CA LEU A 76 21.49 -7.29 -14.48
C LEU A 76 22.01 -8.46 -15.33
N ALA A 77 21.27 -8.88 -16.36
CA ALA A 77 21.70 -9.90 -17.31
C ALA A 77 22.66 -9.36 -18.38
N SER A 78 22.47 -8.11 -18.84
CA SER A 78 23.26 -7.50 -19.92
C SER A 78 24.32 -6.49 -19.45
N LYS A 79 24.34 -6.20 -18.14
CA LYS A 79 25.24 -5.27 -17.43
C LYS A 79 25.46 -3.93 -18.13
N TYR A 80 24.37 -3.18 -18.36
CA TYR A 80 24.47 -1.79 -18.81
C TYR A 80 23.54 -0.87 -18.02
N VAL A 81 23.88 0.41 -18.02
CA VAL A 81 22.99 1.50 -17.60
C VAL A 81 22.62 2.36 -18.81
N LEU A 82 21.48 3.04 -18.75
CA LEU A 82 21.14 4.07 -19.72
C LEU A 82 21.56 5.44 -19.23
N ALA A 83 22.22 6.20 -20.10
CA ALA A 83 22.59 7.59 -19.84
C ALA A 83 22.13 8.50 -20.98
N ALA A 84 21.60 9.68 -20.62
CA ALA A 84 21.30 10.75 -21.56
C ALA A 84 22.56 11.59 -21.74
N VAL A 85 23.08 11.66 -22.97
CA VAL A 85 24.31 12.38 -23.28
C VAL A 85 24.18 13.18 -24.58
N ASP A 86 24.95 14.25 -24.68
CA ASP A 86 25.24 14.86 -25.98
C ASP A 86 26.49 14.20 -26.60
N ARG A 87 26.95 14.73 -27.74
CA ARG A 87 28.15 14.21 -28.41
C ARG A 87 29.43 14.39 -27.57
N ALA A 88 29.49 15.38 -26.68
CA ALA A 88 30.63 15.59 -25.80
C ALA A 88 30.63 14.55 -24.67
N GLY A 89 29.47 14.34 -24.03
CA GLY A 89 29.25 13.31 -23.02
C GLY A 89 29.52 11.91 -23.56
N PHE A 90 29.10 11.58 -24.79
CA PHE A 90 29.44 10.32 -25.44
C PHE A 90 30.95 10.07 -25.51
N ARG A 91 31.72 11.09 -25.95
CA ARG A 91 33.19 11.00 -26.00
C ARG A 91 33.81 10.89 -24.62
N GLN A 92 33.25 11.59 -23.64
CA GLN A 92 33.72 11.52 -22.26
C GLN A 92 33.52 10.12 -21.68
N LEU A 93 32.39 9.46 -21.94
CA LEU A 93 32.20 8.07 -21.55
C LEU A 93 33.22 7.13 -22.21
N GLN A 94 33.51 7.33 -23.50
CA GLN A 94 34.55 6.56 -24.20
C GLN A 94 35.97 6.82 -23.65
N SER A 95 36.30 8.07 -23.30
CA SER A 95 37.61 8.41 -22.73
C SER A 95 37.78 7.89 -21.30
N LEU A 96 36.68 7.70 -20.57
CA LEU A 96 36.65 6.98 -19.29
C LEU A 96 36.80 5.45 -19.48
N GLY A 97 36.91 4.95 -20.71
CA GLY A 97 37.17 3.53 -20.99
C GLY A 97 35.92 2.65 -21.01
N PHE A 98 34.72 3.24 -20.99
CA PHE A 98 33.49 2.45 -21.09
C PHE A 98 33.25 1.95 -22.51
N ARG A 99 32.67 0.74 -22.61
CA ARG A 99 31.98 0.34 -23.83
C ARG A 99 30.64 1.06 -23.85
N VAL A 100 30.39 1.83 -24.91
CA VAL A 100 29.17 2.64 -25.05
C VAL A 100 28.53 2.36 -26.40
N ALA A 101 27.22 2.14 -26.42
CA ALA A 101 26.44 1.98 -27.64
C ALA A 101 25.20 2.88 -27.60
N VAL A 102 24.84 3.49 -28.72
CA VAL A 102 23.57 4.23 -28.83
C VAL A 102 22.42 3.24 -28.68
N ASP A 103 21.46 3.59 -27.84
CA ASP A 103 20.18 2.87 -27.77
C ASP A 103 19.19 3.60 -28.70
N GLU A 104 18.91 3.03 -29.87
CA GLU A 104 18.06 3.70 -30.86
C GLU A 104 16.60 3.80 -30.40
N GLU A 105 16.11 2.77 -29.70
CA GLU A 105 14.75 2.74 -29.15
C GLU A 105 14.60 3.77 -28.04
N GLU A 106 15.53 3.76 -27.08
CA GLU A 106 15.47 4.71 -25.98
C GLU A 106 15.82 6.13 -26.40
N THR A 107 16.63 6.30 -27.45
CA THR A 107 16.82 7.61 -28.09
C THR A 107 15.55 8.09 -28.77
N ALA A 108 14.78 7.21 -29.41
CA ALA A 108 13.49 7.56 -29.99
C ALA A 108 12.48 7.90 -28.89
N ASN A 109 12.40 7.10 -27.82
CA ASN A 109 11.57 7.40 -26.64
C ASN A 109 11.95 8.76 -26.04
N PHE A 110 13.24 9.01 -25.80
CA PHE A 110 13.74 10.29 -25.26
C PHE A 110 13.42 11.49 -26.15
N ARG A 111 13.50 11.32 -27.48
CA ARG A 111 13.13 12.36 -28.45
C ARG A 111 11.64 12.63 -28.50
N LEU A 112 10.79 11.62 -28.29
CA LEU A 112 9.35 11.81 -28.15
C LEU A 112 9.01 12.65 -26.91
N LEU A 113 9.84 12.59 -25.85
CA LEU A 113 9.71 13.51 -24.71
C LEU A 113 9.96 14.96 -25.17
N SER A 114 10.94 15.22 -26.03
CA SER A 114 11.36 16.58 -26.41
C SER A 114 10.44 17.30 -27.44
N ILE A 115 9.30 16.71 -27.82
CA ILE A 115 8.32 17.32 -28.73
C ILE A 115 7.19 17.91 -27.88
N PRO A 116 6.85 19.21 -28.01
CA PRO A 116 5.66 19.77 -27.40
C PRO A 116 4.44 18.94 -27.82
N LEU A 117 3.80 18.29 -26.86
CA LEU A 117 2.61 17.48 -27.13
C LEU A 117 1.47 18.45 -27.47
N GLY A 118 0.97 18.37 -28.70
CA GLY A 118 -0.16 19.19 -29.15
C GLY A 118 -1.41 18.91 -28.30
N GLU A 119 -2.20 19.96 -28.04
CA GLU A 119 -3.47 19.89 -27.32
C GLU A 119 -4.33 18.72 -27.79
N GLN A 120 -4.66 17.83 -26.87
CA GLN A 120 -5.71 16.82 -27.02
C GLN A 120 -6.68 17.03 -25.86
N ASP A 121 -7.91 17.39 -26.23
CA ASP A 121 -9.03 17.84 -25.41
C ASP A 121 -9.15 17.17 -24.03
N GLY A 122 -9.13 18.00 -22.99
CA GLY A 122 -9.62 17.65 -21.66
C GLY A 122 -11.11 17.35 -21.71
N ALA A 123 -11.50 16.18 -21.22
CA ALA A 123 -12.88 15.99 -20.80
C ALA A 123 -13.18 16.95 -19.64
N VAL A 124 -14.34 17.60 -19.70
CA VAL A 124 -14.80 18.62 -18.75
C VAL A 124 -14.57 18.17 -17.29
N GLY A 125 -13.62 18.80 -16.60
CA GLY A 125 -13.54 18.80 -15.12
C GLY A 125 -12.16 18.69 -14.45
N ILE A 126 -11.10 18.20 -15.13
CA ILE A 126 -9.73 18.07 -14.55
C ILE A 126 -8.69 18.36 -15.64
N GLU A 127 -7.78 19.30 -15.41
CA GLU A 127 -6.60 19.50 -16.27
C GLU A 127 -5.57 18.36 -16.06
N THR A 128 -5.08 17.81 -17.16
CA THR A 128 -4.15 16.67 -17.13
C THR A 128 -2.91 17.01 -17.94
N ILE A 129 -1.81 16.32 -17.67
CA ILE A 129 -0.57 16.54 -18.40
C ILE A 129 -0.84 16.25 -19.90
N PRO A 130 -0.51 17.17 -20.82
CA PRO A 130 -0.75 16.97 -22.25
C PRO A 130 -0.22 15.62 -22.74
N GLY A 131 -1.06 14.86 -23.44
CA GLY A 131 -0.74 13.49 -23.91
C GLY A 131 -0.81 12.39 -22.84
N TYR A 132 -1.08 12.72 -21.57
CA TYR A 132 -1.18 11.78 -20.46
C TYR A 132 -2.40 12.08 -19.56
N SER A 133 -3.60 11.76 -20.06
CA SER A 133 -4.88 12.07 -19.42
C SER A 133 -5.14 11.40 -18.05
N CYS A 134 -4.23 10.55 -17.58
CA CYS A 134 -4.29 9.91 -16.27
C CYS A 134 -3.47 10.64 -15.21
N TYR A 135 -2.55 11.52 -15.59
CA TYR A 135 -1.72 12.25 -14.64
C TYR A 135 -2.22 13.69 -14.52
N ARG A 136 -2.49 14.09 -13.28
CA ARG A 136 -2.83 15.48 -12.96
C ARG A 136 -1.61 16.38 -13.06
N THR A 137 -1.84 17.64 -13.39
CA THR A 137 -0.83 18.69 -13.24
C THR A 137 -0.52 18.95 -11.75
N VAL A 138 0.49 19.76 -11.44
CA VAL A 138 0.76 20.26 -10.07
C VAL A 138 -0.51 20.86 -9.47
N GLU A 139 -1.19 21.73 -10.20
CA GLU A 139 -2.39 22.44 -9.75
C GLU A 139 -3.52 21.47 -9.43
N GLU A 140 -3.78 20.50 -10.32
CA GLU A 140 -4.86 19.53 -10.14
C GLU A 140 -4.54 18.50 -9.05
N THR A 141 -3.26 18.19 -8.85
CA THR A 141 -2.80 17.41 -7.70
C THR A 141 -3.09 18.15 -6.38
N TYR A 142 -2.78 19.45 -6.32
CA TYR A 142 -3.03 20.28 -5.12
C TYR A 142 -4.52 20.50 -4.88
N GLN A 143 -5.29 20.73 -5.95
CA GLN A 143 -6.74 20.86 -5.87
C GLN A 143 -7.41 19.57 -5.39
N ALA A 144 -6.95 18.39 -5.86
CA ALA A 144 -7.43 17.11 -5.36
C ALA A 144 -7.16 16.94 -3.85
N ALA A 145 -5.94 17.25 -3.38
CA ALA A 145 -5.60 17.18 -1.97
C ALA A 145 -6.40 18.18 -1.11
N GLN A 146 -6.57 19.41 -1.60
CA GLN A 146 -7.41 20.41 -0.93
C GLN A 146 -8.88 19.99 -0.89
N ALA A 147 -9.39 19.37 -1.94
CA ALA A 147 -10.74 18.82 -1.98
C ALA A 147 -10.92 17.70 -0.95
N LEU A 148 -9.92 16.82 -0.77
CA LEU A 148 -9.96 15.81 0.29
C LEU A 148 -10.03 16.45 1.69
N ALA A 149 -9.20 17.46 1.98
CA ALA A 149 -9.26 18.18 3.25
C ALA A 149 -10.59 18.93 3.46
N THR A 150 -11.20 19.43 2.39
CA THR A 150 -12.49 20.15 2.44
C THR A 150 -13.67 19.19 2.64
N ASN A 151 -13.66 18.06 1.93
CA ASN A 151 -14.77 17.09 1.93
C ASN A 151 -14.72 16.13 3.12
N TYR A 152 -13.53 15.88 3.66
CA TYR A 152 -13.30 14.98 4.79
C TYR A 152 -12.53 15.69 5.93
N PRO A 153 -13.04 16.80 6.51
CA PRO A 153 -12.29 17.63 7.44
C PRO A 153 -11.94 16.94 8.77
N SER A 154 -12.63 15.85 9.13
CA SER A 154 -12.28 15.01 10.29
C SER A 154 -11.22 13.95 9.98
N LEU A 155 -10.90 13.73 8.70
CA LEU A 155 -9.95 12.71 8.25
C LEU A 155 -8.73 13.30 7.54
N ALA A 156 -8.81 14.52 7.02
CA ALA A 156 -7.80 15.08 6.13
C ALA A 156 -7.49 16.54 6.47
N THR A 157 -6.20 16.89 6.45
CA THR A 157 -5.69 18.25 6.62
C THR A 157 -4.64 18.55 5.57
N TRP A 158 -4.66 19.77 5.02
CA TRP A 158 -3.75 20.23 3.97
C TRP A 158 -2.89 21.36 4.54
N THR A 159 -1.59 21.10 4.70
CA THR A 159 -0.68 21.96 5.46
C THR A 159 0.50 22.39 4.61
N ASP A 160 0.78 23.69 4.62
CA ASP A 160 2.02 24.28 4.09
C ASP A 160 3.18 23.99 5.04
N VAL A 161 4.27 23.45 4.49
CA VAL A 161 5.49 23.08 5.22
C VAL A 161 6.75 23.77 4.68
N GLY A 162 6.61 24.70 3.73
CA GLY A 162 7.73 25.43 3.12
C GLY A 162 7.41 25.92 1.72
N ASP A 163 8.40 26.44 1.03
CA ASP A 163 8.24 27.00 -0.31
C ASP A 163 9.16 26.28 -1.32
N SER A 164 8.76 26.26 -2.59
CA SER A 164 9.64 25.92 -3.70
C SER A 164 10.67 27.02 -3.97
N TRP A 165 11.65 26.73 -4.83
CA TRP A 165 12.67 27.72 -5.21
C TRP A 165 12.05 29.02 -5.74
N GLU A 166 11.23 28.91 -6.79
CA GLU A 166 10.65 30.06 -7.49
C GLU A 166 9.84 30.93 -6.52
N LYS A 167 9.07 30.30 -5.63
CA LYS A 167 8.31 31.01 -4.60
C LYS A 167 9.22 31.68 -3.57
N SER A 168 10.26 30.97 -3.11
CA SER A 168 11.20 31.48 -2.11
C SER A 168 11.97 32.72 -2.56
N VAL A 169 12.13 32.91 -3.88
CA VAL A 169 12.76 34.11 -4.47
C VAL A 169 11.75 35.12 -5.02
N GLY A 170 10.46 34.93 -4.76
CA GLY A 170 9.39 35.87 -5.10
C GLY A 170 8.94 35.84 -6.57
N GLN A 171 9.20 34.75 -7.30
CA GLN A 171 8.62 34.53 -8.61
C GLN A 171 7.14 34.14 -8.47
N SER A 172 6.31 34.51 -9.45
CA SER A 172 4.85 34.39 -9.38
C SER A 172 4.32 32.98 -9.68
N ASP A 173 5.16 32.13 -10.24
CA ASP A 173 4.91 30.77 -10.71
C ASP A 173 5.41 29.69 -9.74
N GLY A 174 5.99 30.06 -8.60
CA GLY A 174 6.38 29.10 -7.57
C GLY A 174 5.23 28.61 -6.69
N TYR A 175 5.49 27.54 -5.94
CA TYR A 175 4.49 26.78 -5.19
C TYR A 175 4.82 26.68 -3.69
N ASP A 176 3.77 26.62 -2.85
CA ASP A 176 3.92 26.12 -1.49
C ASP A 176 4.27 24.62 -1.54
N MET A 177 5.16 24.18 -0.65
CA MET A 177 5.43 22.77 -0.39
C MET A 177 4.38 22.26 0.59
N MET A 178 3.46 21.45 0.08
CA MET A 178 2.27 21.04 0.84
C MET A 178 2.31 19.58 1.26
N VAL A 179 1.74 19.28 2.43
CA VAL A 179 1.52 17.91 2.92
C VAL A 179 0.05 17.69 3.22
N LEU A 180 -0.49 16.59 2.67
CA LEU A 180 -1.81 16.05 3.01
C LEU A 180 -1.61 15.03 4.15
N LYS A 181 -2.13 15.36 5.33
CA LYS A 181 -2.17 14.43 6.46
C LYS A 181 -3.55 13.80 6.55
N LEU A 182 -3.60 12.48 6.52
CA LEU A 182 -4.80 11.66 6.72
C LEU A 182 -4.76 10.97 8.08
N THR A 183 -5.76 11.20 8.92
CA THR A 183 -6.01 10.52 10.19
C THR A 183 -7.37 10.93 10.73
N ASN A 184 -8.05 10.06 11.47
CA ASN A 184 -9.26 10.43 12.19
C ASN A 184 -8.91 11.35 13.38
N SER A 185 -9.24 12.62 13.25
CA SER A 185 -8.99 13.66 14.25
C SER A 185 -9.84 13.51 15.51
N GLN A 186 -10.90 12.70 15.48
CA GLN A 186 -11.76 12.43 16.64
C GLN A 186 -11.13 11.44 17.62
N ILE A 187 -10.10 10.70 17.19
CA ILE A 187 -9.32 9.79 18.03
C ILE A 187 -7.94 10.44 18.27
N PRO A 188 -7.74 11.14 19.40
CA PRO A 188 -6.48 11.80 19.70
C PRO A 188 -5.43 10.81 20.19
N GLY A 189 -4.17 11.21 20.17
CA GLY A 189 -3.04 10.44 20.69
C GLY A 189 -1.84 10.48 19.75
N ASP A 190 -0.67 10.06 20.26
CA ASP A 190 0.48 9.86 19.38
C ASP A 190 0.28 8.57 18.58
N LYS A 191 0.22 8.73 17.26
CA LYS A 191 -0.04 7.66 16.31
C LYS A 191 1.22 7.39 15.48
N PRO A 192 1.50 6.13 15.14
CA PRO A 192 2.55 5.78 14.19
C PRO A 192 2.29 6.41 12.82
N LYS A 193 3.37 6.77 12.13
CA LYS A 193 3.32 7.65 10.96
C LYS A 193 3.91 6.98 9.74
N LEU A 194 3.17 7.01 8.63
CA LEU A 194 3.71 6.76 7.29
C LEU A 194 3.91 8.11 6.61
N PHE A 195 5.11 8.41 6.15
CA PHE A 195 5.35 9.58 5.31
C PHE A 195 5.75 9.14 3.90
N ILE A 196 5.04 9.64 2.89
CA ILE A 196 5.36 9.42 1.48
C ILE A 196 5.71 10.76 0.84
N THR A 197 6.88 10.84 0.22
CA THR A 197 7.19 11.88 -0.76
C THR A 197 7.07 11.31 -2.16
N ALA A 198 6.60 12.13 -3.09
CA ALA A 198 6.52 11.78 -4.49
C ALA A 198 7.11 12.90 -5.35
N SER A 199 7.56 12.52 -6.55
CA SER A 199 7.89 13.48 -7.60
C SER A 199 9.04 14.43 -7.24
N ILE A 200 10.00 13.99 -6.42
CA ILE A 200 11.21 14.76 -6.12
C ILE A 200 12.09 14.96 -7.36
N HIS A 201 12.07 14.01 -8.30
CA HIS A 201 12.50 14.27 -9.68
C HIS A 201 11.29 14.58 -10.57
N ALA A 202 11.41 15.67 -11.32
CA ALA A 202 10.28 16.27 -12.03
C ALA A 202 9.73 15.44 -13.20
N ARG A 203 10.58 14.70 -13.93
CA ARG A 203 10.16 13.91 -15.10
C ARG A 203 9.44 12.62 -14.76
N GLU A 204 9.37 12.24 -13.49
CA GLU A 204 8.82 10.95 -13.06
C GLU A 204 7.30 11.12 -12.89
N TYR A 205 6.48 10.79 -13.89
CA TYR A 205 5.03 11.10 -13.88
C TYR A 205 4.22 10.27 -12.89
N THR A 206 4.59 9.01 -12.74
CA THR A 206 3.86 8.02 -11.95
C THR A 206 3.74 8.32 -10.45
N PRO A 207 4.80 8.77 -9.73
CA PRO A 207 4.77 8.96 -8.27
C PRO A 207 3.64 9.82 -7.72
N ALA A 208 3.48 11.07 -8.19
CA ALA A 208 2.47 12.00 -7.66
C ALA A 208 1.06 11.43 -7.79
N GLU A 209 0.74 10.86 -8.94
CA GLU A 209 -0.58 10.32 -9.21
C GLU A 209 -0.84 9.05 -8.38
N LEU A 210 0.14 8.14 -8.24
CA LEU A 210 -0.02 6.96 -7.37
C LEU A 210 -0.27 7.37 -5.90
N ALA A 211 0.51 8.33 -5.38
CA ALA A 211 0.32 8.84 -4.01
C ALA A 211 -1.05 9.51 -3.83
N THR A 212 -1.53 10.23 -4.86
CA THR A 212 -2.86 10.85 -4.86
C THR A 212 -3.96 9.79 -4.85
N ARG A 213 -3.85 8.75 -5.69
CA ARG A 213 -4.80 7.61 -5.71
C ARG A 213 -4.83 6.86 -4.38
N PHE A 214 -3.69 6.72 -3.72
CA PHE A 214 -3.60 6.14 -2.38
C PHE A 214 -4.34 6.98 -1.34
N ALA A 215 -4.21 8.31 -1.40
CA ALA A 215 -4.96 9.21 -0.52
C ALA A 215 -6.48 9.03 -0.71
N GLU A 216 -6.94 9.09 -1.97
CA GLU A 216 -8.34 8.92 -2.36
C GLU A 216 -8.89 7.56 -1.93
N ASP A 217 -8.15 6.49 -2.16
CA ASP A 217 -8.55 5.12 -1.77
C ASP A 217 -8.74 4.99 -0.26
N LEU A 218 -7.81 5.50 0.57
CA LEU A 218 -7.93 5.40 2.02
C LEU A 218 -9.15 6.15 2.57
N VAL A 219 -9.36 7.40 2.14
CA VAL A 219 -10.47 8.20 2.66
C VAL A 219 -11.83 7.75 2.15
N THR A 220 -11.93 7.25 0.91
CA THR A 220 -13.19 6.74 0.35
C THR A 220 -13.59 5.38 0.93
N ARG A 221 -12.61 4.61 1.41
CA ARG A 221 -12.84 3.32 2.08
C ARG A 221 -12.98 3.44 3.60
N TYR A 222 -12.72 4.60 4.20
CA TYR A 222 -13.01 4.83 5.62
C TYR A 222 -14.50 4.64 5.90
N ASP A 223 -14.83 3.93 6.98
CA ASP A 223 -16.19 3.53 7.39
C ASP A 223 -16.86 2.49 6.48
N VAL A 224 -16.19 2.04 5.42
CA VAL A 224 -16.69 1.04 4.45
C VAL A 224 -15.85 -0.23 4.51
N ASP A 225 -14.53 -0.08 4.59
CA ASP A 225 -13.54 -1.14 4.75
C ASP A 225 -12.91 -1.04 6.14
N ALA A 226 -12.90 -2.15 6.85
CA ALA A 226 -12.40 -2.17 8.21
C ALA A 226 -10.89 -1.86 8.27
N ASP A 227 -10.11 -2.28 7.27
CA ASP A 227 -8.67 -1.97 7.22
C ASP A 227 -8.39 -0.48 7.05
N ALA A 228 -9.04 0.18 6.09
CA ALA A 228 -8.92 1.64 5.92
C ALA A 228 -9.38 2.39 7.18
N THR A 229 -10.44 1.90 7.82
CA THR A 229 -11.02 2.53 9.02
C THR A 229 -10.05 2.50 10.19
N TRP A 230 -9.57 1.31 10.60
CA TRP A 230 -8.64 1.25 11.73
C TRP A 230 -7.28 1.89 11.43
N LEU A 231 -6.85 1.88 10.17
CA LEU A 231 -5.66 2.60 9.75
C LEU A 231 -5.79 4.09 10.03
N LEU A 232 -6.84 4.76 9.55
CA LEU A 232 -7.00 6.20 9.82
C LEU A 232 -7.31 6.49 11.30
N ASP A 233 -7.98 5.58 12.01
CA ASP A 233 -8.23 5.72 13.45
C ASP A 233 -6.95 5.68 14.28
N HIS A 234 -5.98 4.83 13.92
CA HIS A 234 -4.82 4.54 14.76
C HIS A 234 -3.47 4.92 14.15
N HIS A 235 -3.41 5.44 12.92
CA HIS A 235 -2.20 5.86 12.23
C HIS A 235 -2.35 7.29 11.66
N GLU A 236 -1.22 7.92 11.33
CA GLU A 236 -1.18 9.14 10.52
C GLU A 236 -0.48 8.84 9.19
N ILE A 237 -1.13 9.20 8.08
CA ILE A 237 -0.57 9.04 6.74
C ILE A 237 -0.29 10.43 6.18
N HIS A 238 0.98 10.75 5.98
CA HIS A 238 1.45 12.04 5.50
C HIS A 238 1.91 11.90 4.06
N LEU A 239 1.43 12.77 3.17
CA LEU A 239 1.67 12.67 1.74
C LEU A 239 2.12 14.03 1.19
N MET A 240 3.39 14.12 0.79
CA MET A 240 3.90 15.24 -0.03
C MET A 240 3.84 14.81 -1.49
N LEU A 241 2.75 15.18 -2.15
CA LEU A 241 2.43 14.69 -3.51
C LEU A 241 3.35 15.27 -4.59
N GLN A 242 3.89 16.46 -4.36
CA GLN A 242 4.87 17.12 -5.24
C GLN A 242 6.02 17.66 -4.40
N ALA A 243 7.14 16.94 -4.36
CA ALA A 243 8.36 17.39 -3.67
C ALA A 243 9.24 18.31 -4.55
N ASN A 244 8.88 18.50 -5.82
CA ASN A 244 9.57 19.38 -6.76
C ASN A 244 8.55 20.00 -7.75
N PRO A 245 7.64 20.87 -7.28
CA PRO A 245 6.57 21.42 -8.11
C PRO A 245 7.10 22.33 -9.23
N ASP A 246 8.11 23.17 -8.98
CA ASP A 246 8.69 24.04 -10.04
C ASP A 246 9.28 23.20 -11.18
N GLY A 247 10.11 22.20 -10.84
CA GLY A 247 10.66 21.29 -11.84
C GLY A 247 9.57 20.52 -12.57
N ARG A 248 8.51 20.11 -11.86
CA ARG A 248 7.37 19.40 -12.45
C ARG A 248 6.73 20.22 -13.56
N LYS A 249 6.59 21.54 -13.43
CA LYS A 249 6.04 22.40 -14.50
C LYS A 249 6.87 22.36 -15.79
N GLU A 250 8.19 22.32 -15.67
CA GLU A 250 9.06 22.12 -16.83
C GLU A 250 8.84 20.74 -17.47
N ALA A 251 8.61 19.71 -16.65
CA ALA A 251 8.31 18.38 -17.14
C ALA A 251 6.95 18.28 -17.84
N GLU A 252 5.89 18.88 -17.27
CA GLU A 252 4.54 18.95 -17.84
C GLU A 252 4.50 19.59 -19.24
N ALA A 253 5.46 20.48 -19.54
CA ALA A 253 5.67 21.04 -20.87
C ALA A 253 6.34 20.05 -21.86
N GLY A 254 6.51 18.79 -21.47
CA GLY A 254 7.16 17.70 -22.20
C GLY A 254 8.66 17.55 -21.92
N ARG A 255 9.31 18.45 -21.18
CA ARG A 255 10.77 18.35 -21.02
C ARG A 255 11.14 17.18 -20.13
N SER A 256 12.22 16.45 -20.45
CA SER A 256 12.78 15.44 -19.54
C SER A 256 13.54 16.09 -18.36
N TRP A 257 12.89 17.00 -17.65
CA TRP A 257 13.45 17.79 -16.55
C TRP A 257 13.56 16.96 -15.28
N ARG A 258 14.71 16.97 -14.61
CA ARG A 258 14.95 16.15 -13.41
C ARG A 258 14.98 16.99 -12.12
N LYS A 259 15.78 18.05 -12.13
CA LYS A 259 16.18 18.86 -10.96
C LYS A 259 15.07 19.84 -10.54
N ASN A 260 15.28 20.64 -9.49
CA ASN A 260 14.48 21.86 -9.30
C ASN A 260 14.83 22.91 -10.39
N THR A 261 14.31 24.13 -10.30
CA THR A 261 14.52 25.17 -11.32
C THR A 261 15.50 26.27 -10.90
N ASN A 262 16.25 26.08 -9.80
CA ASN A 262 17.15 27.09 -9.23
C ASN A 262 18.10 27.70 -10.28
N GLU A 263 17.83 28.97 -10.60
CA GLU A 263 18.47 29.71 -11.69
C GLU A 263 19.91 30.13 -11.40
N ASN A 264 20.35 29.98 -10.15
CA ASN A 264 21.75 30.25 -9.77
C ASN A 264 22.73 29.19 -10.29
N TYR A 265 22.23 28.04 -10.77
CA TYR A 265 23.05 26.91 -11.19
C TYR A 265 22.86 26.65 -12.67
N CYS A 266 23.95 26.42 -13.40
CA CYS A 266 23.94 26.19 -14.85
C CYS A 266 23.32 27.31 -15.72
N GLY A 267 23.06 28.50 -15.17
CA GLY A 267 22.57 29.67 -15.90
C GLY A 267 21.06 29.66 -16.14
N VAL A 268 20.46 30.85 -16.09
CA VAL A 268 19.00 31.05 -16.02
C VAL A 268 18.22 30.43 -17.19
N THR A 269 18.77 30.46 -18.41
CA THR A 269 18.10 29.92 -19.61
C THR A 269 18.43 28.46 -19.89
N SER A 270 19.24 27.80 -19.06
CA SER A 270 19.66 26.43 -19.28
C SER A 270 18.57 25.46 -18.89
N THR A 271 18.34 24.43 -19.73
CA THR A 271 17.44 23.32 -19.40
C THR A 271 18.07 22.32 -18.42
N ASN A 272 19.31 22.56 -18.00
CA ASN A 272 20.04 21.77 -17.00
C ASN A 272 20.28 22.57 -15.70
N ARG A 273 19.57 23.68 -15.48
CA ARG A 273 19.64 24.45 -14.22
C ARG A 273 19.04 23.69 -13.04
N GLY A 274 19.23 24.23 -11.84
CA GLY A 274 18.79 23.59 -10.60
C GLY A 274 19.76 22.58 -10.00
N ALA A 275 19.39 22.06 -8.83
CA ALA A 275 20.08 21.00 -8.11
C ALA A 275 19.21 19.73 -8.05
N ASP A 276 19.87 18.58 -8.03
CA ASP A 276 19.22 17.29 -7.80
C ASP A 276 18.85 17.20 -6.33
N LEU A 277 17.56 17.35 -6.03
CA LEU A 277 17.05 17.38 -4.67
C LEU A 277 17.34 16.08 -3.92
N ASN A 278 17.37 14.92 -4.60
CA ASN A 278 17.73 13.64 -3.99
C ASN A 278 19.26 13.40 -3.96
N ARG A 279 20.06 14.47 -4.05
CA ARG A 279 21.48 14.53 -3.70
C ARG A 279 21.80 15.66 -2.71
N ASN A 280 20.80 16.41 -2.25
CA ASN A 280 20.98 17.64 -1.48
C ASN A 280 20.77 17.47 0.03
N PHE A 281 20.29 16.33 0.52
CA PHE A 281 19.99 16.13 1.94
C PHE A 281 21.25 16.13 2.82
N ASP A 282 21.10 16.60 4.07
CA ASP A 282 22.22 16.81 5.01
C ASP A 282 23.03 15.54 5.29
N PHE A 283 22.36 14.39 5.36
CA PHE A 283 22.98 13.15 5.76
C PHE A 283 23.90 12.62 4.66
N ARG A 284 25.20 12.57 4.97
CA ARG A 284 26.25 12.07 4.07
C ARG A 284 26.37 12.84 2.75
N TRP A 285 25.93 14.09 2.70
CA TRP A 285 26.05 14.95 1.51
C TRP A 285 27.47 14.99 0.93
N GLY A 286 27.61 14.69 -0.36
CA GLY A 286 28.87 14.82 -1.11
C GLY A 286 30.05 13.99 -0.58
N CYS A 287 29.80 12.97 0.24
CA CYS A 287 30.86 12.23 0.91
C CYS A 287 31.62 11.25 0.02
N CYS A 288 30.94 10.70 -0.99
CA CYS A 288 31.23 9.34 -1.42
C CYS A 288 31.28 9.18 -2.95
N GLY A 289 31.18 10.29 -3.69
CA GLY A 289 31.22 10.30 -5.14
C GLY A 289 29.91 9.87 -5.81
N GLY A 290 28.80 9.89 -5.05
CA GLY A 290 27.46 9.52 -5.54
C GLY A 290 26.69 10.66 -6.20
N SER A 291 27.31 11.84 -6.31
CA SER A 291 26.76 13.05 -6.90
C SER A 291 27.84 13.96 -7.48
N SER A 292 27.44 14.89 -8.34
CA SER A 292 28.35 15.84 -8.98
C SER A 292 28.43 17.17 -8.24
N GLY A 293 29.62 17.77 -8.23
CA GLY A 293 29.84 19.16 -7.81
C GLY A 293 29.72 20.18 -8.96
N THR A 294 29.50 19.73 -10.20
CA THR A 294 29.38 20.59 -11.38
C THR A 294 27.94 21.06 -11.54
N PRO A 295 27.64 22.39 -11.53
CA PRO A 295 26.27 22.92 -11.57
C PRO A 295 25.39 22.43 -12.73
N CYS A 296 26.00 22.11 -13.87
CA CYS A 296 25.28 21.66 -15.07
C CYS A 296 25.02 20.16 -15.15
N ASP A 297 25.55 19.36 -14.22
CA ASP A 297 25.32 17.92 -14.23
C ASP A 297 23.92 17.58 -13.72
N GLY A 298 23.35 16.48 -14.23
CA GLY A 298 22.01 16.01 -13.85
C GLY A 298 21.88 15.57 -12.38
N THR A 299 23.01 15.29 -11.73
CA THR A 299 23.15 14.88 -10.33
C THR A 299 23.83 15.95 -9.47
N TYR A 300 23.79 17.22 -9.91
CA TYR A 300 24.41 18.33 -9.17
C TYR A 300 23.82 18.43 -7.76
N ARG A 301 24.65 18.20 -6.74
CA ARG A 301 24.22 18.10 -5.32
C ARG A 301 23.88 19.43 -4.65
N GLY A 302 23.92 20.55 -5.37
CA GLY A 302 23.89 21.89 -4.79
C GLY A 302 25.26 22.35 -4.25
N PRO A 303 25.37 23.62 -3.82
CA PRO A 303 26.61 24.17 -3.27
C PRO A 303 26.89 23.75 -1.82
N ALA A 304 25.86 23.31 -1.10
CA ALA A 304 25.95 22.83 0.28
C ALA A 304 24.80 21.84 0.56
N ALA A 305 24.95 21.04 1.62
CA ALA A 305 23.85 20.28 2.22
C ALA A 305 22.65 21.19 2.55
N GLY A 306 21.43 20.76 2.20
CA GLY A 306 20.20 21.49 2.48
C GLY A 306 20.13 22.88 1.84
N SER A 307 20.85 23.09 0.74
CA SER A 307 20.87 24.39 0.06
C SER A 307 19.52 24.74 -0.57
N GLU A 308 18.78 23.74 -1.04
CA GLU A 308 17.52 23.94 -1.75
C GLU A 308 16.34 24.06 -0.77
N PRO A 309 15.42 25.02 -0.98
CA PRO A 309 14.28 25.22 -0.09
C PRO A 309 13.34 24.00 -0.05
N GLU A 310 13.17 23.29 -1.16
CA GLU A 310 12.38 22.05 -1.23
C GLU A 310 13.00 20.95 -0.34
N THR A 311 14.32 20.75 -0.44
CA THR A 311 15.05 19.80 0.42
C THR A 311 14.91 20.17 1.89
N ARG A 312 15.03 21.46 2.23
CA ARG A 312 14.79 21.93 3.60
C ARG A 312 13.37 21.64 4.09
N ALA A 313 12.36 21.88 3.26
CA ALA A 313 10.97 21.60 3.60
C ALA A 313 10.77 20.10 3.93
N VAL A 314 11.27 19.20 3.08
CA VAL A 314 11.15 17.75 3.30
C VAL A 314 11.85 17.31 4.59
N GLN A 315 13.12 17.65 4.77
CA GLN A 315 13.89 17.16 5.92
C GLN A 315 13.43 17.78 7.25
N ASN A 316 13.00 19.05 7.24
CA ASN A 316 12.44 19.69 8.44
C ASN A 316 11.08 19.10 8.79
N TYR A 317 10.28 18.73 7.78
CA TYR A 317 9.03 18.03 8.02
C TYR A 317 9.25 16.63 8.61
N MET A 318 10.20 15.86 8.08
CA MET A 318 10.59 14.57 8.68
C MET A 318 10.99 14.72 10.14
N ARG A 319 11.86 15.68 10.46
CA ARG A 319 12.28 15.99 11.84
C ARG A 319 11.13 16.44 12.75
N SER A 320 10.06 17.01 12.19
CA SER A 320 8.92 17.48 12.98
C SER A 320 7.94 16.36 13.33
N ILE A 321 7.84 15.32 12.49
CA ILE A 321 6.89 14.22 12.69
C ILE A 321 7.53 12.94 13.26
N PHE A 322 8.83 12.71 13.00
CA PHE A 322 9.57 11.56 13.51
C PHE A 322 10.56 11.97 14.58
N ALA A 323 10.58 11.20 15.66
CA ALA A 323 11.66 11.29 16.63
C ALA A 323 12.96 10.73 16.03
N ASP A 324 14.10 11.25 16.46
CA ASP A 324 15.38 10.56 16.30
C ASP A 324 15.38 9.32 17.22
N GLN A 325 15.39 8.15 16.58
CA GLN A 325 15.33 6.85 17.25
C GLN A 325 16.68 6.11 17.20
N ARG A 326 17.75 6.75 16.74
CA ARG A 326 19.06 6.12 16.55
C ARG A 326 20.11 6.76 17.46
N GLY A 327 21.20 6.04 17.68
CA GLY A 327 22.39 6.62 18.29
C GLY A 327 23.20 7.47 17.31
N PRO A 328 24.12 8.31 17.81
CA PRO A 328 24.88 9.24 16.98
C PRO A 328 25.90 8.56 16.06
N ASN A 329 26.25 7.28 16.29
CA ASN A 329 27.21 6.57 15.45
C ASN A 329 26.53 5.90 14.27
N LEU A 330 27.24 5.79 13.14
CA LEU A 330 26.71 5.13 11.95
C LEU A 330 26.35 3.65 12.18
N THR A 331 27.00 3.01 13.16
CA THR A 331 26.79 1.62 13.55
C THR A 331 25.65 1.40 14.54
N ASP A 332 25.07 2.48 15.09
CA ASP A 332 24.01 2.36 16.07
C ASP A 332 22.70 1.97 15.36
N PRO A 333 22.02 0.89 15.78
CA PRO A 333 20.71 0.54 15.25
C PRO A 333 19.62 1.39 15.90
N ALA A 334 18.54 1.61 15.16
CA ALA A 334 17.26 1.96 15.78
C ALA A 334 16.76 0.76 16.61
N PRO A 335 16.06 0.98 17.73
CA PRO A 335 15.49 -0.12 18.50
C PRO A 335 14.46 -0.88 17.66
N SER A 336 14.23 -2.17 17.96
CA SER A 336 13.32 -3.00 17.17
C SER A 336 11.86 -2.51 17.21
N ASN A 337 11.48 -1.81 18.28
CA ASN A 337 10.17 -1.17 18.42
C ASN A 337 10.13 0.27 17.89
N ALA A 338 11.17 0.73 17.18
CA ALA A 338 11.13 2.03 16.52
C ALA A 338 9.92 2.11 15.59
N THR A 339 9.24 3.25 15.60
CA THR A 339 8.02 3.51 14.85
C THR A 339 8.31 4.39 13.64
N GLY A 340 7.51 4.24 12.60
CA GLY A 340 7.50 5.12 11.44
C GLY A 340 8.07 4.46 10.19
N VAL A 341 7.40 4.69 9.07
CA VAL A 341 7.87 4.28 7.73
C VAL A 341 7.97 5.53 6.86
N TYR A 342 9.05 5.63 6.10
CA TYR A 342 9.23 6.65 5.08
C TYR A 342 9.38 5.99 3.70
N LEU A 343 8.58 6.45 2.74
CA LEU A 343 8.67 6.01 1.35
C LEU A 343 8.96 7.22 0.44
N ASP A 344 9.98 7.11 -0.39
CA ASP A 344 10.24 8.03 -1.48
C ASP A 344 9.86 7.38 -2.82
N LEU A 345 8.80 7.88 -3.45
CA LEU A 345 8.30 7.33 -4.71
C LEU A 345 8.99 8.00 -5.89
N HIS A 346 9.65 7.16 -6.67
CA HIS A 346 10.39 7.49 -7.88
C HIS A 346 9.85 6.72 -9.10
N SER A 347 10.29 7.09 -10.30
CA SER A 347 10.27 6.20 -11.46
C SER A 347 11.56 6.38 -12.27
N TYR A 348 12.13 5.35 -12.87
CA TYR A 348 11.63 4.00 -13.05
C TYR A 348 12.73 2.97 -12.83
N SER A 349 12.38 1.67 -12.80
CA SER A 349 13.27 0.48 -12.89
C SER A 349 12.65 -0.77 -12.23
N GLU A 350 11.45 -0.66 -11.67
CA GLU A 350 10.75 -1.73 -10.93
C GLU A 350 11.57 -2.23 -9.72
N LEU A 351 11.91 -1.30 -8.82
CA LEU A 351 12.77 -1.57 -7.65
C LEU A 351 12.13 -1.19 -6.32
N VAL A 352 12.53 -1.91 -5.28
CA VAL A 352 12.33 -1.54 -3.87
C VAL A 352 13.71 -1.43 -3.23
N LEU A 353 14.11 -0.22 -2.88
CA LEU A 353 15.44 0.11 -2.40
C LEU A 353 15.42 0.50 -0.92
N TRP A 354 16.46 0.11 -0.18
CA TRP A 354 16.66 0.55 1.21
C TRP A 354 18.12 0.92 1.51
N PRO A 355 18.38 1.67 2.59
CA PRO A 355 19.71 2.11 2.97
C PRO A 355 20.76 0.99 3.15
N TRP A 356 22.03 1.25 2.88
CA TRP A 356 22.57 2.56 2.47
C TRP A 356 22.68 2.72 0.95
N GLY A 357 22.65 3.96 0.48
CA GLY A 357 23.07 4.36 -0.86
C GLY A 357 24.56 4.69 -0.98
N PHE A 358 25.15 5.32 0.05
CA PHE A 358 26.51 5.88 -0.02
C PHE A 358 27.65 4.89 0.25
N GLN A 359 27.37 3.66 0.68
CA GLN A 359 28.40 2.68 1.00
C GLN A 359 27.92 1.23 0.88
N SER A 360 28.88 0.32 0.69
CA SER A 360 28.64 -1.13 0.59
C SER A 360 28.37 -1.83 1.92
N ALA A 361 28.84 -1.23 3.03
CA ALA A 361 28.58 -1.74 4.37
C ALA A 361 27.07 -1.77 4.65
N LEU A 362 26.61 -2.73 5.44
CA LEU A 362 25.20 -2.87 5.77
C LEU A 362 24.75 -1.77 6.74
N SER A 363 23.50 -1.35 6.62
CA SER A 363 22.82 -0.60 7.67
C SER A 363 22.68 -1.44 8.94
N PRO A 364 22.76 -0.85 10.14
CA PRO A 364 22.61 -1.59 11.39
C PRO A 364 21.32 -2.42 11.49
N ASN A 365 20.20 -1.93 10.93
CA ASN A 365 18.91 -2.64 10.88
C ASN A 365 18.69 -3.40 9.55
N ASN A 366 19.75 -3.69 8.77
CA ASN A 366 19.64 -4.22 7.42
C ASN A 366 18.76 -5.47 7.31
N SER A 367 18.84 -6.42 8.24
CA SER A 367 18.02 -7.64 8.16
C SER A 367 16.53 -7.34 8.18
N ALA A 368 16.07 -6.51 9.12
CA ALA A 368 14.67 -6.10 9.19
C ALA A 368 14.27 -5.24 7.98
N LEU A 369 15.16 -4.34 7.53
CA LEU A 369 14.92 -3.54 6.33
C LEU A 369 14.76 -4.42 5.07
N GLN A 370 15.59 -5.45 4.94
CA GLN A 370 15.54 -6.42 3.85
C GLN A 370 14.23 -7.22 3.86
N THR A 371 13.81 -7.74 5.01
CA THR A 371 12.55 -8.48 5.15
C THR A 371 11.36 -7.62 4.71
N LEU A 372 11.26 -6.38 5.23
CA LEU A 372 10.18 -5.46 4.84
C LEU A 372 10.29 -5.03 3.36
N GLY A 373 11.49 -4.81 2.82
CA GLY A 373 11.68 -4.56 1.39
C GLY A 373 11.17 -5.72 0.51
N ARG A 374 11.38 -6.97 0.97
CA ARG A 374 10.88 -8.18 0.30
C ARG A 374 9.37 -8.38 0.46
N LYS A 375 8.77 -7.95 1.59
CA LYS A 375 7.30 -7.85 1.76
C LYS A 375 6.71 -6.86 0.75
N PHE A 376 7.27 -5.66 0.63
CA PHE A 376 6.79 -4.69 -0.37
C PHE A 376 6.89 -5.25 -1.79
N ALA A 377 8.02 -5.86 -2.11
CA ALA A 377 8.27 -6.49 -3.41
C ALA A 377 7.37 -7.71 -3.72
N TYR A 378 6.68 -8.29 -2.72
CA TYR A 378 5.68 -9.33 -2.97
C TYR A 378 4.51 -8.80 -3.80
N PHE A 379 4.05 -7.58 -3.49
CA PHE A 379 2.85 -6.99 -4.11
C PHE A 379 3.10 -6.58 -5.56
N ASN A 380 4.21 -5.87 -5.80
CA ASN A 380 4.49 -5.28 -7.10
C ASN A 380 5.46 -6.10 -7.97
N SER A 381 6.01 -7.19 -7.44
CA SER A 381 7.03 -7.98 -8.14
C SER A 381 8.23 -7.15 -8.60
N TYR A 382 8.61 -6.13 -7.82
CA TYR A 382 9.82 -5.33 -8.02
C TYR A 382 11.04 -5.97 -7.38
N THR A 383 12.24 -5.66 -7.89
CA THR A 383 13.48 -6.22 -7.36
C THR A 383 13.83 -5.54 -6.04
N PRO A 384 13.85 -6.26 -4.90
CA PRO A 384 14.23 -5.69 -3.62
C PRO A 384 15.74 -5.77 -3.44
N GLN A 385 16.42 -4.63 -3.26
CA GLN A 385 17.86 -4.58 -3.02
C GLN A 385 18.27 -3.34 -2.22
N ARG A 386 19.50 -3.31 -1.69
CA ARG A 386 20.04 -2.07 -1.10
C ARG A 386 20.28 -1.03 -2.19
N SER A 387 20.10 0.25 -1.86
CA SER A 387 20.34 1.36 -2.78
C SER A 387 21.75 1.33 -3.39
N TYR A 388 22.78 1.02 -2.59
CA TYR A 388 24.16 0.87 -3.07
C TYR A 388 24.33 -0.21 -4.17
N GLN A 389 23.52 -1.26 -4.17
CA GLN A 389 23.59 -2.33 -5.19
C GLN A 389 23.09 -1.86 -6.55
N LEU A 390 22.28 -0.78 -6.56
CA LEU A 390 22.05 0.01 -7.75
C LEU A 390 23.35 0.74 -8.08
N TYR A 391 23.66 1.83 -7.37
CA TYR A 391 24.93 2.52 -7.51
C TYR A 391 25.15 3.40 -6.28
N VAL A 392 26.37 3.91 -6.14
CA VAL A 392 26.70 4.82 -5.04
C VAL A 392 25.92 6.13 -5.19
N THR A 393 25.18 6.49 -4.17
CA THR A 393 24.49 7.79 -4.05
C THR A 393 24.89 8.47 -2.76
N ASP A 394 24.80 9.79 -2.67
CA ASP A 394 25.01 10.52 -1.42
C ASP A 394 24.03 11.68 -1.29
N GLY A 395 23.73 12.12 -0.06
CA GLY A 395 22.72 13.15 0.20
C GLY A 395 21.30 12.78 -0.21
N THR A 396 20.90 11.52 -0.03
CA THR A 396 19.57 11.01 -0.43
C THR A 396 18.54 11.10 0.70
N THR A 397 17.26 11.15 0.32
CA THR A 397 16.08 11.12 1.21
C THR A 397 16.08 9.90 2.14
N VAL A 398 16.28 8.69 1.60
CA VAL A 398 16.19 7.44 2.36
C VAL A 398 17.37 7.24 3.31
N ASP A 399 18.58 7.65 2.91
CA ASP A 399 19.74 7.62 3.80
C ASP A 399 19.59 8.65 4.93
N PHE A 400 18.96 9.80 4.67
CA PHE A 400 18.61 10.78 5.69
C PHE A 400 17.58 10.24 6.68
N ALA A 401 16.43 9.76 6.20
CA ALA A 401 15.34 9.29 7.06
C ALA A 401 15.79 8.14 7.98
N TYR A 402 16.56 7.17 7.47
CA TYR A 402 17.11 6.11 8.30
C TYR A 402 18.33 6.56 9.11
N GLY A 403 19.26 7.28 8.48
CA GLY A 403 20.55 7.57 9.07
C GLY A 403 20.55 8.68 10.11
N GLU A 404 19.66 9.65 9.99
CA GLU A 404 19.45 10.65 11.03
C GLU A 404 18.37 10.20 12.03
N LEU A 405 17.24 9.64 11.57
CA LEU A 405 16.07 9.45 12.43
C LEU A 405 15.79 8.00 12.84
N GLY A 406 16.47 7.02 12.23
CA GLY A 406 16.21 5.59 12.49
C GLY A 406 14.89 5.07 11.91
N VAL A 407 14.22 5.84 11.06
CA VAL A 407 12.94 5.49 10.43
C VAL A 407 13.15 4.41 9.36
N ALA A 408 12.23 3.45 9.25
CA ALA A 408 12.29 2.43 8.20
C ALA A 408 12.03 3.08 6.83
N ALA A 409 13.09 3.31 6.06
CA ALA A 409 13.08 4.14 4.86
C ALA A 409 13.30 3.34 3.57
N TYR A 410 12.50 3.63 2.54
CA TYR A 410 12.57 2.94 1.25
C TYR A 410 12.36 3.89 0.07
N THR A 411 12.99 3.57 -1.05
CA THR A 411 12.68 4.17 -2.36
C THR A 411 11.97 3.13 -3.22
N PHE A 412 10.86 3.49 -3.85
CA PHE A 412 10.24 2.66 -4.89
C PHE A 412 10.51 3.28 -6.26
N GLU A 413 11.11 2.52 -7.17
CA GLU A 413 11.30 2.92 -8.57
C GLU A 413 10.17 2.31 -9.39
N LEU A 414 9.11 3.08 -9.64
CA LEU A 414 7.86 2.62 -10.22
C LEU A 414 7.96 2.44 -11.74
N GLY A 415 7.35 1.38 -12.26
CA GLY A 415 7.20 1.18 -13.70
C GLY A 415 8.52 1.12 -14.46
N THR A 416 8.44 1.42 -15.75
CA THR A 416 9.54 1.20 -16.70
C THR A 416 9.94 2.43 -17.49
N ARG A 417 9.29 3.59 -17.27
CA ARG A 417 9.55 4.84 -17.99
C ARG A 417 9.29 6.05 -17.10
N PHE A 418 9.93 7.17 -17.45
CA PHE A 418 9.66 8.46 -16.81
C PHE A 418 8.24 8.98 -17.11
N PHE A 419 7.89 9.04 -18.39
CA PHE A 419 6.54 9.42 -18.84
C PHE A 419 5.77 8.14 -19.19
N GLU A 420 5.42 7.38 -18.17
CA GLU A 420 4.77 6.08 -18.31
C GLU A 420 3.37 6.20 -18.92
N THR A 421 2.96 5.25 -19.77
CA THR A 421 1.65 5.34 -20.44
C THR A 421 0.50 5.20 -19.45
N CYS A 422 -0.63 5.86 -19.74
CA CYS A 422 -1.82 5.72 -18.89
C CYS A 422 -2.35 4.28 -18.81
N THR A 423 -2.20 3.50 -19.88
CA THR A 423 -2.55 2.07 -19.87
C THR A 423 -1.70 1.30 -18.86
N ALA A 424 -0.37 1.48 -18.87
CA ALA A 424 0.52 0.82 -17.92
C ALA A 424 0.25 1.30 -16.48
N PHE A 425 0.05 2.60 -16.30
CA PHE A 425 -0.28 3.18 -15.00
C PHE A 425 -1.54 2.55 -14.40
N GLN A 426 -2.65 2.57 -15.13
CA GLN A 426 -3.96 2.11 -14.65
C GLN A 426 -4.01 0.59 -14.47
N ASN A 427 -3.47 -0.17 -15.44
CA ASN A 427 -3.67 -1.62 -15.47
C ASN A 427 -2.56 -2.40 -14.76
N THR A 428 -1.40 -1.79 -14.52
CA THR A 428 -0.24 -2.48 -13.93
C THR A 428 0.23 -1.79 -12.66
N ILE A 429 0.56 -0.50 -12.73
CA ILE A 429 1.25 0.16 -11.61
C ILE A 429 0.33 0.36 -10.40
N VAL A 430 -0.86 0.93 -10.60
CA VAL A 430 -1.83 1.16 -9.51
C VAL A 430 -2.22 -0.15 -8.81
N PRO A 431 -2.74 -1.19 -9.49
CA PRO A 431 -3.18 -2.42 -8.81
C PRO A 431 -2.03 -3.18 -8.12
N ALA A 432 -0.80 -3.04 -8.61
CA ALA A 432 0.38 -3.69 -8.03
C ALA A 432 0.96 -2.95 -6.82
N ASN A 433 0.93 -1.61 -6.82
CA ASN A 433 1.60 -0.80 -5.80
C ASN A 433 0.67 -0.25 -4.71
N LEU A 434 -0.61 -0.02 -4.99
CA LEU A 434 -1.57 0.43 -3.96
C LEU A 434 -1.61 -0.50 -2.74
N PRO A 435 -1.65 -1.85 -2.91
CA PRO A 435 -1.60 -2.76 -1.77
C PRO A 435 -0.28 -2.70 -0.98
N ALA A 436 0.84 -2.39 -1.65
CA ALA A 436 2.13 -2.21 -0.98
C ALA A 436 2.14 -0.96 -0.08
N LEU A 437 1.51 0.14 -0.53
CA LEU A 437 1.34 1.36 0.27
C LEU A 437 0.40 1.14 1.46
N VAL A 438 -0.69 0.39 1.27
CA VAL A 438 -1.56 -0.06 2.38
C VAL A 438 -0.77 -0.90 3.37
N TYR A 439 0.06 -1.83 2.90
CA TYR A 439 0.92 -2.63 3.78
C TYR A 439 1.91 -1.76 4.58
N ALA A 440 2.51 -0.75 3.95
CA ALA A 440 3.39 0.20 4.62
C ALA A 440 2.66 0.92 5.77
N ALA A 441 1.40 1.33 5.53
CA ALA A 441 0.56 1.93 6.55
C ALA A 441 0.27 0.96 7.71
N LYS A 442 -0.04 -0.32 7.41
CA LYS A 442 -0.32 -1.35 8.42
C LYS A 442 0.85 -1.62 9.37
N VAL A 443 2.09 -1.55 8.87
CA VAL A 443 3.28 -1.92 9.65
C VAL A 443 3.99 -0.73 10.29
N ALA A 444 3.52 0.50 10.07
CA ALA A 444 4.22 1.71 10.50
C ALA A 444 4.40 1.83 12.02
N ARG A 445 3.63 1.09 12.83
CA ARG A 445 3.83 1.02 14.29
C ARG A 445 5.13 0.32 14.69
N THR A 446 5.48 -0.76 14.01
CA THR A 446 6.61 -1.64 14.36
C THR A 446 7.26 -2.23 13.10
N PRO A 447 7.76 -1.38 12.19
CA PRO A 447 8.27 -1.81 10.88
C PRO A 447 9.49 -2.73 10.94
N TYR A 448 10.22 -2.78 12.06
CA TYR A 448 11.34 -3.71 12.22
C TYR A 448 10.95 -5.06 12.85
N LEU A 449 9.67 -5.24 13.22
CA LEU A 449 9.16 -6.47 13.86
C LEU A 449 8.01 -7.10 13.08
N THR A 450 6.95 -6.34 12.82
CA THR A 450 5.72 -6.84 12.19
C THR A 450 5.95 -7.51 10.83
N PRO A 451 6.84 -7.00 9.96
CA PRO A 451 7.08 -7.62 8.66
C PRO A 451 7.76 -9.00 8.72
N LEU A 452 8.29 -9.42 9.88
CA LEU A 452 8.85 -10.77 10.05
C LEU A 452 7.78 -11.84 10.17
N GLY A 453 6.56 -11.48 10.59
CA GLY A 453 5.47 -12.44 10.81
C GLY A 453 4.50 -12.59 9.63
N PRO A 454 3.52 -13.50 9.77
CA PRO A 454 2.61 -13.86 8.69
C PRO A 454 1.48 -12.85 8.50
N ASP A 455 1.00 -12.68 7.27
CA ASP A 455 -0.14 -11.81 7.00
C ASP A 455 -1.47 -12.54 7.23
N ALA A 456 -2.45 -11.85 7.84
CA ALA A 456 -3.83 -12.32 7.91
C ALA A 456 -4.62 -11.90 6.66
N LEU A 457 -5.27 -12.84 5.99
CA LEU A 457 -5.89 -12.67 4.67
C LEU A 457 -7.29 -13.28 4.64
N ASN A 458 -8.09 -12.89 3.64
CA ASN A 458 -9.37 -13.52 3.31
C ASN A 458 -10.31 -13.65 4.54
N LEU A 459 -10.36 -12.60 5.37
CA LEU A 459 -11.26 -12.57 6.52
C LEU A 459 -12.69 -12.70 6.03
N ALA A 460 -13.46 -13.59 6.65
CA ALA A 460 -14.86 -13.82 6.32
C ALA A 460 -15.65 -14.18 7.57
N LEU A 461 -16.85 -13.60 7.68
CA LEU A 461 -17.82 -13.93 8.71
C LEU A 461 -18.95 -14.77 8.12
N SER A 462 -19.52 -15.69 8.89
CA SER A 462 -20.71 -16.44 8.48
C SER A 462 -21.93 -15.54 8.26
N SER A 463 -22.00 -14.43 9.00
CA SER A 463 -22.90 -13.30 8.75
C SER A 463 -22.20 -12.01 9.19
N THR A 464 -22.37 -10.93 8.43
CA THR A 464 -21.83 -9.60 8.78
C THR A 464 -22.80 -8.78 9.64
N SER A 465 -24.02 -9.26 9.84
CA SER A 465 -25.04 -8.66 10.71
C SER A 465 -25.80 -9.74 11.45
N VAL A 466 -25.87 -9.66 12.78
CA VAL A 466 -26.58 -10.62 13.64
C VAL A 466 -27.21 -9.92 14.84
N GLU A 467 -28.19 -10.56 15.47
CA GLU A 467 -28.67 -10.13 16.79
C GLU A 467 -27.61 -10.39 17.86
N GLU A 468 -27.56 -9.52 18.87
CA GLU A 468 -26.68 -9.69 20.03
C GLU A 468 -26.88 -11.06 20.69
N GLY A 469 -25.79 -11.72 21.08
CA GLY A 469 -25.80 -13.08 21.63
C GLY A 469 -25.74 -14.20 20.58
N THR A 470 -25.83 -13.87 19.28
CA THR A 470 -25.60 -14.84 18.21
C THR A 470 -24.11 -15.13 18.03
N LEU A 471 -23.74 -16.42 18.01
CA LEU A 471 -22.38 -16.85 17.67
C LEU A 471 -22.11 -16.68 16.16
N VAL A 472 -21.04 -15.97 15.80
CA VAL A 472 -20.61 -15.77 14.41
C VAL A 472 -19.33 -16.55 14.14
N THR A 473 -19.27 -17.31 13.06
CA THR A 473 -18.02 -17.97 12.64
C THR A 473 -17.14 -16.97 11.89
N LEU A 474 -15.93 -16.76 12.38
CA LEU A 474 -14.87 -15.99 11.74
C LEU A 474 -13.85 -16.93 11.13
N ASN A 475 -13.54 -16.75 9.84
CA ASN A 475 -12.49 -17.47 9.12
C ASN A 475 -11.45 -16.50 8.59
N ALA A 476 -10.20 -16.96 8.50
CA ALA A 476 -9.11 -16.25 7.83
C ALA A 476 -8.05 -17.23 7.30
N THR A 477 -7.11 -16.72 6.52
CA THR A 477 -5.86 -17.41 6.14
C THR A 477 -4.68 -16.66 6.73
N ILE A 478 -3.85 -17.35 7.51
CA ILE A 478 -2.58 -16.82 8.01
C ILE A 478 -1.47 -17.32 7.10
N ASN A 479 -0.68 -16.43 6.50
CA ASN A 479 0.27 -16.80 5.46
C ASN A 479 1.65 -16.14 5.65
N ASP A 480 2.67 -16.95 5.90
CA ASP A 480 4.06 -16.53 6.09
C ASP A 480 4.89 -16.55 4.81
N THR A 481 4.27 -16.75 3.65
CA THR A 481 4.98 -16.86 2.36
C THR A 481 4.98 -15.58 1.53
N ARG A 482 4.41 -14.48 2.06
CA ARG A 482 4.17 -13.23 1.33
C ARG A 482 5.41 -12.33 1.21
N TYR A 483 6.50 -12.91 0.74
CA TYR A 483 7.75 -12.23 0.39
C TYR A 483 8.05 -12.41 -1.09
N ARG A 484 8.86 -11.53 -1.67
CA ARG A 484 9.25 -11.68 -3.09
C ARG A 484 9.94 -13.03 -3.33
N SER A 485 9.33 -13.85 -4.18
CA SER A 485 9.87 -15.15 -4.57
C SER A 485 11.28 -15.05 -5.16
N GLY A 486 12.12 -16.05 -4.87
CA GLY A 486 13.51 -16.12 -5.36
C GLY A 486 14.51 -15.24 -4.60
N THR A 487 14.07 -14.49 -3.58
CA THR A 487 14.98 -13.64 -2.78
C THR A 487 15.61 -14.36 -1.59
N GLY A 488 15.12 -15.56 -1.25
CA GLY A 488 15.64 -16.38 -0.15
C GLY A 488 15.21 -15.92 1.24
N GLU A 489 14.12 -15.14 1.36
CA GLU A 489 13.51 -14.88 2.68
C GLU A 489 13.06 -16.21 3.31
N PRO A 490 13.45 -16.51 4.56
CA PRO A 490 12.97 -17.70 5.24
C PRO A 490 11.47 -17.56 5.54
N THR A 491 10.71 -18.62 5.29
CA THR A 491 9.32 -18.73 5.72
C THR A 491 9.22 -19.78 6.83
N GLN A 492 8.27 -19.60 7.73
CA GLN A 492 8.08 -20.40 8.93
C GLN A 492 6.67 -21.01 8.90
N THR A 493 6.51 -22.14 9.58
CA THR A 493 5.17 -22.67 9.83
C THR A 493 4.43 -21.73 10.76
N ILE A 494 3.11 -21.59 10.57
CA ILE A 494 2.27 -20.85 11.51
C ILE A 494 2.26 -21.60 12.85
N ALA A 495 2.19 -20.86 13.95
CA ALA A 495 2.15 -21.40 15.30
C ALA A 495 0.94 -20.93 16.11
N ALA A 496 0.39 -19.76 15.80
CA ALA A 496 -0.82 -19.24 16.44
C ALA A 496 -1.56 -18.27 15.53
N ALA A 497 -2.83 -18.04 15.85
CA ALA A 497 -3.66 -16.99 15.29
C ALA A 497 -4.62 -16.48 16.35
N GLU A 498 -4.95 -15.19 16.30
CA GLU A 498 -5.85 -14.58 17.26
C GLU A 498 -6.66 -13.45 16.64
N TYR A 499 -7.80 -13.15 17.28
CA TYR A 499 -8.62 -12.01 16.96
C TYR A 499 -8.92 -11.13 18.18
N TYR A 500 -9.29 -9.88 17.91
CA TYR A 500 -9.71 -8.88 18.89
C TYR A 500 -11.00 -8.22 18.41
N VAL A 501 -11.87 -7.81 19.34
CA VAL A 501 -13.10 -7.06 19.03
C VAL A 501 -12.94 -5.64 19.56
N ASP A 502 -13.06 -4.66 18.67
CA ASP A 502 -13.00 -3.19 18.84
C ASP A 502 -11.68 -2.62 19.38
N THR A 503 -11.06 -3.28 20.36
CA THR A 503 -9.83 -2.82 21.02
C THR A 503 -8.62 -3.55 20.43
N PRO A 504 -7.78 -2.88 19.61
CA PRO A 504 -6.60 -3.51 19.03
C PRO A 504 -5.51 -3.75 20.09
N PRO A 505 -4.58 -4.71 19.87
CA PRO A 505 -3.69 -5.23 20.91
C PRO A 505 -2.66 -4.27 21.50
N TRP A 506 -2.42 -3.12 20.87
CA TRP A 506 -1.53 -2.09 21.43
C TRP A 506 -2.26 -1.13 22.37
N VAL A 507 -3.58 -1.26 22.51
CA VAL A 507 -4.40 -0.48 23.45
C VAL A 507 -4.56 -1.27 24.75
N GLU A 508 -4.43 -0.57 25.87
CA GLU A 508 -4.62 -1.16 27.20
C GLU A 508 -6.05 -1.74 27.34
N GLY A 509 -6.15 -2.95 27.89
CA GLY A 509 -7.43 -3.65 28.03
C GLY A 509 -7.85 -4.50 26.82
N ALA A 510 -7.07 -4.52 25.74
CA ALA A 510 -7.32 -5.42 24.61
C ALA A 510 -7.33 -6.90 25.04
N VAL A 511 -8.37 -7.63 24.63
CA VAL A 511 -8.53 -9.06 24.95
C VAL A 511 -8.26 -9.89 23.70
N ALA A 512 -7.25 -10.74 23.76
CA ALA A 512 -6.90 -11.66 22.68
C ALA A 512 -7.78 -12.91 22.74
N HIS A 513 -8.38 -13.29 21.61
CA HIS A 513 -9.13 -14.52 21.46
C HIS A 513 -8.43 -15.43 20.46
N ALA A 514 -8.06 -16.64 20.89
CA ALA A 514 -7.36 -17.59 20.04
C ALA A 514 -8.26 -18.07 18.88
N MET A 515 -7.67 -18.21 17.70
CA MET A 515 -8.25 -18.90 16.55
C MET A 515 -7.61 -20.29 16.41
N ALA A 516 -8.40 -21.27 15.98
CA ALA A 516 -7.94 -22.63 15.77
C ALA A 516 -7.64 -22.88 14.28
N PRO A 517 -6.62 -23.68 13.94
CA PRO A 517 -6.40 -24.14 12.57
C PRO A 517 -7.56 -25.06 12.16
N VAL A 518 -8.05 -24.91 10.92
CA VAL A 518 -9.24 -25.62 10.42
C VAL A 518 -9.01 -27.12 10.33
N ASP A 519 -7.78 -27.55 10.06
CA ASP A 519 -7.38 -28.96 10.02
C ASP A 519 -7.01 -29.54 11.40
N GLY A 520 -7.07 -28.71 12.45
CA GLY A 520 -6.80 -29.08 13.84
C GLY A 520 -5.33 -29.00 14.26
N VAL A 521 -4.40 -28.60 13.40
CA VAL A 521 -2.98 -28.44 13.76
C VAL A 521 -2.32 -27.27 13.04
N PHE A 522 -1.56 -26.46 13.79
CA PHE A 522 -0.65 -25.50 13.17
C PHE A 522 0.62 -26.24 12.71
N GLY A 523 0.90 -26.25 11.40
CA GLY A 523 2.07 -26.98 10.87
C GLY A 523 2.53 -26.61 9.46
N SER A 524 1.80 -25.72 8.78
CA SER A 524 2.06 -25.27 7.41
C SER A 524 2.50 -23.81 7.40
N THR A 525 3.17 -23.37 6.33
CA THR A 525 3.56 -21.95 6.15
C THR A 525 2.39 -21.05 5.76
N ALA A 526 1.25 -21.65 5.43
CA ALA A 526 -0.03 -20.97 5.28
C ALA A 526 -1.12 -21.85 5.87
N GLU A 527 -1.92 -21.29 6.78
CA GLU A 527 -2.94 -22.03 7.53
C GLU A 527 -4.30 -21.35 7.41
N ALA A 528 -5.34 -22.15 7.18
CA ALA A 528 -6.71 -21.70 7.34
C ALA A 528 -7.07 -21.74 8.83
N VAL A 529 -7.61 -20.65 9.36
CA VAL A 529 -7.96 -20.53 10.78
C VAL A 529 -9.42 -20.14 10.95
N THR A 530 -10.02 -20.57 12.04
CA THR A 530 -11.42 -20.34 12.38
C THR A 530 -11.61 -20.04 13.86
N ALA A 531 -12.62 -19.25 14.20
CA ALA A 531 -13.07 -19.01 15.56
C ALA A 531 -14.58 -18.73 15.60
N SER A 532 -15.19 -18.95 16.77
CA SER A 532 -16.53 -18.45 17.07
C SER A 532 -16.41 -17.14 17.82
N VAL A 533 -16.99 -16.08 17.26
CA VAL A 533 -17.10 -14.76 17.88
C VAL A 533 -18.41 -14.75 18.67
N ASP A 534 -18.30 -14.60 19.99
CA ASP A 534 -19.45 -14.42 20.88
C ASP A 534 -19.83 -12.94 20.88
N THR A 535 -21.05 -12.65 20.44
CA THR A 535 -21.55 -11.27 20.37
C THR A 535 -22.26 -10.82 21.63
N THR A 536 -22.35 -11.69 22.65
CA THR A 536 -22.97 -11.35 23.93
C THR A 536 -22.25 -10.19 24.61
N GLY A 537 -22.98 -9.13 24.95
CA GLY A 537 -22.45 -7.98 25.67
C GLY A 537 -21.63 -7.01 24.81
N LEU A 538 -21.58 -7.20 23.49
CA LEU A 538 -20.98 -6.22 22.59
C LEU A 538 -21.84 -4.94 22.49
N GLY A 539 -23.14 -5.04 22.80
CA GLY A 539 -24.11 -3.97 22.60
C GLY A 539 -24.40 -3.72 21.12
N GLU A 540 -25.39 -2.87 20.83
CA GLU A 540 -25.84 -2.57 19.46
C GLU A 540 -24.90 -1.58 18.76
N ALA A 541 -24.00 -2.08 17.92
CA ALA A 541 -23.09 -1.24 17.15
C ALA A 541 -22.50 -1.98 15.94
N ARG A 542 -21.74 -1.23 15.13
CA ARG A 542 -20.78 -1.84 14.20
C ARG A 542 -19.44 -1.99 14.91
N HIS A 543 -18.97 -3.22 14.99
CA HIS A 543 -17.73 -3.63 15.61
C HIS A 543 -16.65 -3.86 14.57
N ILE A 544 -15.38 -3.65 14.97
CA ILE A 544 -14.21 -4.03 14.16
C ILE A 544 -13.59 -5.27 14.76
N ILE A 545 -13.44 -6.31 13.95
CA ILE A 545 -12.73 -7.54 14.32
C ILE A 545 -11.35 -7.52 13.68
N TYR A 546 -10.30 -7.45 14.50
CA TYR A 546 -8.91 -7.50 14.07
C TYR A 546 -8.40 -8.95 14.10
N VAL A 547 -7.63 -9.37 13.10
CA VAL A 547 -7.00 -10.70 13.04
C VAL A 547 -5.51 -10.58 12.76
N ARG A 548 -4.69 -11.35 13.46
CA ARG A 548 -3.27 -11.56 13.13
C ARG A 548 -2.83 -13.00 13.39
N GLY A 549 -1.68 -13.36 12.83
CA GLY A 549 -1.03 -14.65 13.05
C GLY A 549 0.38 -14.52 13.63
N GLN A 550 0.85 -15.60 14.24
CA GLN A 550 2.22 -15.78 14.71
C GLN A 550 2.87 -16.95 13.99
N ASP A 551 4.11 -16.78 13.56
CA ASP A 551 4.92 -17.88 13.04
C ASP A 551 5.59 -18.70 14.16
N ALA A 552 6.24 -19.80 13.78
CA ALA A 552 6.99 -20.67 14.69
C ALA A 552 8.29 -20.05 15.25
N ALA A 553 8.76 -18.93 14.70
CA ALA A 553 9.84 -18.14 15.28
C ALA A 553 9.34 -17.14 16.35
N GLY A 554 8.03 -17.03 16.53
CA GLY A 554 7.38 -16.17 17.50
C GLY A 554 7.07 -14.77 16.97
N ASN A 555 7.21 -14.51 15.67
CA ASN A 555 6.93 -13.20 15.09
C ASN A 555 5.43 -13.05 14.80
N TRP A 556 4.84 -11.97 15.30
CA TRP A 556 3.47 -11.58 14.99
C TRP A 556 3.44 -10.67 13.75
N GLY A 557 2.59 -11.01 12.79
CA GLY A 557 2.47 -10.26 11.54
C GLY A 557 1.42 -9.15 11.55
N ALA A 558 1.20 -8.58 10.37
CA ALA A 558 0.30 -7.44 10.18
C ALA A 558 -1.17 -7.82 10.35
N PHE A 559 -1.95 -6.90 10.90
CA PHE A 559 -3.40 -7.07 11.06
C PHE A 559 -4.13 -6.94 9.73
N SER A 560 -5.21 -7.70 9.63
CA SER A 560 -6.33 -7.36 8.77
C SER A 560 -7.60 -7.31 9.61
N ALA A 561 -8.59 -6.56 9.16
CA ALA A 561 -9.83 -6.38 9.89
C ALA A 561 -11.08 -6.62 9.04
N ILE A 562 -12.20 -6.88 9.70
CA ILE A 562 -13.53 -7.00 9.10
C ILE A 562 -14.59 -6.38 10.03
N PHE A 563 -15.67 -5.83 9.47
CA PHE A 563 -16.79 -5.32 10.24
C PHE A 563 -17.79 -6.42 10.61
N LEU A 564 -18.32 -6.36 11.82
CA LEU A 564 -19.47 -7.12 12.29
C LEU A 564 -20.49 -6.15 12.89
N THR A 565 -21.73 -6.18 12.45
CA THR A 565 -22.81 -5.38 13.05
C THR A 565 -23.66 -6.25 13.97
N THR A 566 -23.84 -5.82 15.21
CA THR A 566 -24.86 -6.35 16.12
C THR A 566 -26.10 -5.48 15.98
N THR A 567 -27.23 -6.12 15.68
CA THR A 567 -28.53 -5.47 15.61
C THR A 567 -29.30 -5.72 16.90
N PRO A 568 -30.20 -4.80 17.29
CA PRO A 568 -31.17 -5.07 18.33
C PRO A 568 -31.95 -6.36 18.02
N THR A 569 -32.37 -7.06 19.07
CA THR A 569 -33.53 -7.95 18.97
C THR A 569 -34.75 -7.11 18.59
N ALA A 570 -35.55 -7.55 17.62
CA ALA A 570 -36.67 -6.77 17.09
C ALA A 570 -37.63 -6.26 18.20
N VAL A 571 -37.74 -7.01 19.30
CA VAL A 571 -38.53 -6.68 20.49
C VAL A 571 -37.84 -7.14 21.77
N GLU A 572 -37.48 -6.21 22.67
CA GLU A 572 -37.17 -6.55 24.06
C GLU A 572 -38.45 -6.46 24.92
N LEU A 573 -38.87 -7.54 25.60
CA LEU A 573 -40.08 -7.53 26.45
C LEU A 573 -39.80 -7.11 27.89
N LEU A 574 -40.47 -6.06 28.37
CA LEU A 574 -40.55 -5.73 29.80
C LEU A 574 -41.52 -6.66 30.54
N SER A 575 -42.63 -7.02 29.88
CA SER A 575 -43.60 -7.96 30.47
C SER A 575 -44.39 -8.71 29.41
N PHE A 576 -44.79 -9.94 29.74
CA PHE A 576 -45.78 -10.71 29.00
C PHE A 576 -46.64 -11.46 30.01
N THR A 577 -47.95 -11.25 29.98
CA THR A 577 -48.88 -11.82 30.97
C THR A 577 -50.21 -12.21 30.33
N ALA A 578 -50.87 -13.22 30.90
CA ALA A 578 -52.25 -13.56 30.59
C ALA A 578 -53.07 -13.57 31.89
N THR A 579 -54.21 -12.88 31.89
CA THR A 579 -55.08 -12.73 33.07
C THR A 579 -56.51 -13.11 32.74
N GLY A 580 -57.13 -13.91 33.61
CA GLY A 580 -58.54 -14.25 33.49
C GLY A 580 -59.46 -13.05 33.73
N ALA A 581 -60.39 -12.80 32.81
CA ALA A 581 -61.44 -11.80 32.93
C ALA A 581 -62.83 -12.44 32.80
N LYS A 582 -63.89 -11.69 33.12
CA LYS A 582 -65.27 -12.18 32.98
C LYS A 582 -65.54 -12.44 31.49
N LYS A 583 -65.78 -13.70 31.13
CA LYS A 583 -66.01 -14.18 29.75
C LYS A 583 -64.82 -14.03 28.78
N ALA A 584 -63.60 -13.71 29.25
CA ALA A 584 -62.43 -13.58 28.38
C ALA A 584 -61.11 -13.90 29.11
N ILE A 585 -60.02 -14.03 28.36
CA ILE A 585 -58.65 -13.93 28.86
C ILE A 585 -58.02 -12.71 28.19
N ILE A 586 -57.38 -11.86 28.99
CA ILE A 586 -56.66 -10.67 28.50
C ILE A 586 -55.18 -11.01 28.49
N VAL A 587 -54.56 -10.91 27.32
CA VAL A 587 -53.12 -11.08 27.10
C VAL A 587 -52.52 -9.71 26.96
N ASN A 588 -51.58 -9.36 27.83
CA ASN A 588 -50.90 -8.06 27.80
C ASN A 588 -49.40 -8.28 27.63
N TRP A 589 -48.77 -7.41 26.85
CA TRP A 589 -47.31 -7.31 26.81
C TRP A 589 -46.89 -5.86 26.75
N GLU A 590 -45.69 -5.62 27.27
CA GLU A 590 -45.01 -4.34 27.26
C GLU A 590 -43.60 -4.59 26.72
N THR A 591 -43.18 -3.76 25.79
CA THR A 591 -41.85 -3.81 25.18
C THR A 591 -41.01 -2.66 25.74
N ALA A 592 -39.71 -2.90 25.93
CA ALA A 592 -38.73 -1.87 26.27
C ALA A 592 -38.35 -1.08 25.01
N THR A 593 -38.16 -1.79 23.90
CA THR A 593 -37.77 -1.29 22.58
C THR A 593 -38.49 -2.06 21.47
N GLU A 594 -38.71 -1.42 20.32
CA GLU A 594 -39.31 -2.03 19.13
C GLU A 594 -38.65 -1.50 17.87
N ILE A 595 -37.53 -2.11 17.49
CA ILE A 595 -36.72 -1.66 16.36
C ILE A 595 -37.08 -2.49 15.14
N PHE A 596 -37.58 -1.82 14.10
CA PHE A 596 -38.07 -2.44 12.87
C PHE A 596 -39.11 -3.56 13.08
N ASN A 597 -39.87 -3.50 14.18
CA ASN A 597 -40.98 -4.42 14.41
C ASN A 597 -42.19 -4.05 13.53
N LEU A 598 -42.71 -5.02 12.77
CA LEU A 598 -43.92 -4.86 11.96
C LEU A 598 -45.17 -5.05 12.83
N GLY A 599 -45.10 -5.94 13.83
CA GLY A 599 -46.18 -6.19 14.77
C GLY A 599 -46.18 -7.60 15.33
N PHE A 600 -47.29 -7.98 15.96
CA PHE A 600 -47.39 -9.17 16.79
C PHE A 600 -48.53 -10.10 16.38
N ASN A 601 -48.32 -11.39 16.59
CA ASN A 601 -49.32 -12.43 16.57
C ASN A 601 -49.45 -13.09 17.94
N VAL A 602 -50.68 -13.40 18.34
CA VAL A 602 -50.98 -14.08 19.61
C VAL A 602 -51.45 -15.48 19.31
N TYR A 603 -50.83 -16.46 19.96
CA TYR A 603 -51.13 -17.87 19.80
C TYR A 603 -51.61 -18.49 21.10
N ARG A 604 -52.39 -19.56 20.98
CA ARG A 604 -52.89 -20.31 22.13
C ARG A 604 -52.85 -21.82 21.92
N ALA A 605 -52.59 -22.56 23.00
CA ALA A 605 -52.80 -23.99 23.08
C ALA A 605 -53.49 -24.39 24.40
N THR A 606 -53.97 -25.65 24.48
CA THR A 606 -54.59 -26.19 25.70
C THR A 606 -53.63 -27.02 26.57
N THR A 607 -52.43 -27.23 26.07
CA THR A 607 -51.27 -27.87 26.71
C THR A 607 -50.02 -27.12 26.25
N GLU A 608 -48.96 -27.15 27.05
CA GLU A 608 -47.72 -26.43 26.77
C GLU A 608 -47.05 -26.87 25.46
N GLY A 609 -46.96 -28.17 25.20
CA GLY A 609 -46.45 -28.73 23.94
C GLY A 609 -47.51 -28.96 22.85
N GLY A 610 -48.72 -28.41 23.00
CA GLY A 610 -49.81 -28.60 22.05
C GLY A 610 -49.68 -27.74 20.80
N THR A 611 -50.45 -28.05 19.75
CA THR A 611 -50.51 -27.24 18.52
C THR A 611 -50.97 -25.81 18.85
N ARG A 612 -50.11 -24.84 18.55
CA ARG A 612 -50.38 -23.41 18.70
C ARG A 612 -51.37 -22.97 17.63
N THR A 613 -52.50 -22.39 18.07
CA THR A 613 -53.50 -21.81 17.17
C THR A 613 -53.39 -20.29 17.22
N LYS A 614 -53.16 -19.64 16.06
CA LYS A 614 -53.16 -18.18 15.93
C LYS A 614 -54.55 -17.62 16.25
N LEU A 615 -54.62 -16.57 17.05
CA LEU A 615 -55.88 -15.99 17.52
C LEU A 615 -56.27 -14.73 16.75
N ASN A 616 -55.33 -13.85 16.46
CA ASN A 616 -55.56 -12.63 15.69
C ASN A 616 -55.63 -12.93 14.19
N ALA A 617 -56.61 -12.35 13.49
CA ALA A 617 -56.78 -12.52 12.04
C ALA A 617 -55.79 -11.65 11.25
N GLU A 618 -55.58 -10.41 11.71
CA GLU A 618 -54.59 -9.47 11.17
C GLU A 618 -53.47 -9.29 12.19
N LEU A 619 -52.27 -8.99 11.71
CA LEU A 619 -51.11 -8.66 12.55
C LEU A 619 -51.47 -7.47 13.45
N ILE A 620 -51.15 -7.56 14.75
CA ILE A 620 -51.34 -6.45 15.69
C ILE A 620 -50.17 -5.48 15.44
N PRO A 621 -50.38 -4.32 14.80
CA PRO A 621 -49.27 -3.47 14.40
C PRO A 621 -48.54 -2.91 15.62
N SER A 622 -47.23 -2.70 15.49
CA SER A 622 -46.50 -1.91 16.48
C SER A 622 -47.19 -0.55 16.66
N VAL A 623 -47.41 -0.14 17.91
CA VAL A 623 -47.95 1.19 18.24
C VAL A 623 -46.86 2.27 18.25
N THR A 624 -45.62 1.86 18.05
CA THR A 624 -44.45 2.74 17.96
C THR A 624 -44.03 2.89 16.51
N TYR A 625 -43.34 3.99 16.18
CA TYR A 625 -42.86 4.19 14.82
C TYR A 625 -41.75 3.17 14.50
N PRO A 626 -41.65 2.66 13.26
CA PRO A 626 -40.56 1.76 12.88
C PRO A 626 -39.18 2.34 13.23
N GLY A 627 -38.42 1.64 14.06
CA GLY A 627 -37.11 2.10 14.56
C GLY A 627 -37.17 2.85 15.90
N SER A 628 -38.28 2.75 16.64
CA SER A 628 -38.46 3.40 17.93
C SER A 628 -37.62 2.76 19.03
N GLN A 629 -36.77 3.56 19.68
CA GLN A 629 -36.02 3.18 20.89
C GLN A 629 -36.89 3.17 22.16
N THR A 630 -38.19 3.46 22.04
CA THR A 630 -39.16 3.29 23.12
C THR A 630 -40.18 2.24 22.69
N GLY A 631 -40.45 1.26 23.54
CA GLY A 631 -41.48 0.26 23.31
C GLY A 631 -42.91 0.76 23.57
N GLY A 632 -43.86 -0.15 23.43
CA GLY A 632 -45.30 0.08 23.52
C GLY A 632 -46.00 -0.87 24.48
N PHE A 633 -47.25 -0.53 24.79
CA PHE A 633 -48.16 -1.35 25.56
C PHE A 633 -49.24 -1.92 24.67
N TYR A 634 -49.46 -3.23 24.80
CA TYR A 634 -50.39 -3.94 23.95
C TYR A 634 -51.32 -4.81 24.76
N THR A 635 -52.51 -5.03 24.20
CA THR A 635 -53.50 -5.91 24.79
C THR A 635 -54.25 -6.66 23.70
N TYR A 636 -54.47 -7.95 23.93
CA TYR A 636 -55.31 -8.80 23.11
C TYR A 636 -56.34 -9.52 23.99
N THR A 637 -57.61 -9.43 23.61
CA THR A 637 -58.72 -10.05 24.35
C THR A 637 -59.20 -11.32 23.65
N ASP A 638 -58.94 -12.47 24.25
CA ASP A 638 -59.43 -13.77 23.78
C ASP A 638 -60.77 -14.12 24.45
N VAL A 639 -61.86 -14.04 23.68
CA VAL A 639 -63.24 -14.33 24.14
C VAL A 639 -63.69 -15.77 23.90
N THR A 640 -62.87 -16.56 23.21
CA THR A 640 -63.16 -17.96 22.86
C THR A 640 -62.81 -19.04 23.91
N PRO A 641 -62.05 -18.78 25.01
CA PRO A 641 -61.74 -19.81 26.01
C PRO A 641 -62.98 -20.35 26.71
N ASN A 642 -62.95 -21.61 27.16
CA ASN A 642 -64.00 -22.17 28.01
C ASN A 642 -63.80 -21.79 29.49
N ASN A 643 -64.90 -21.69 30.25
CA ASN A 643 -64.85 -21.43 31.69
C ASN A 643 -63.96 -22.44 32.41
N ASN A 644 -63.06 -21.93 33.26
CA ASN A 644 -62.21 -22.73 34.16
C ASN A 644 -61.20 -23.69 33.49
N ARG A 645 -61.01 -23.64 32.17
CA ARG A 645 -59.94 -24.38 31.48
C ARG A 645 -58.64 -23.56 31.46
N LEU A 646 -57.49 -24.21 31.67
CA LEU A 646 -56.17 -23.60 31.57
C LEU A 646 -55.76 -23.51 30.10
N TYR A 647 -55.23 -22.36 29.70
CA TYR A 647 -54.70 -22.11 28.37
C TYR A 647 -53.28 -21.54 28.48
N TYR A 648 -52.47 -21.83 27.46
CA TYR A 648 -51.10 -21.38 27.30
C TYR A 648 -51.06 -20.41 26.13
N TYR A 649 -50.41 -19.26 26.29
CA TYR A 649 -50.33 -18.21 25.29
C TYR A 649 -48.88 -17.91 24.92
N TRP A 650 -48.63 -17.72 23.63
CA TRP A 650 -47.36 -17.24 23.10
C TRP A 650 -47.59 -15.96 22.32
N LEU A 651 -46.57 -15.12 22.32
CA LEU A 651 -46.45 -13.98 21.42
C LEU A 651 -45.43 -14.35 20.35
N GLU A 652 -45.73 -14.03 19.10
CA GLU A 652 -44.76 -14.02 18.00
C GLU A 652 -44.65 -12.58 17.56
N ASP A 653 -43.48 -11.98 17.61
CA ASP A 653 -43.20 -10.72 16.91
C ASP A 653 -42.65 -11.00 15.52
N LEU A 654 -42.85 -10.03 14.62
CA LEU A 654 -42.49 -10.13 13.21
C LEU A 654 -41.86 -8.80 12.81
N ASP A 655 -40.63 -8.84 12.29
CA ASP A 655 -39.93 -7.63 11.85
C ASP A 655 -40.28 -7.23 10.40
N TRP A 656 -39.79 -6.07 9.96
CA TRP A 656 -39.96 -5.56 8.59
C TRP A 656 -39.22 -6.39 7.52
N PHE A 657 -38.32 -7.28 7.92
CA PHE A 657 -37.54 -8.15 7.04
C PHE A 657 -38.09 -9.59 6.96
N GLY A 658 -39.13 -9.90 7.72
CA GLY A 658 -39.80 -11.19 7.76
C GLY A 658 -39.23 -12.20 8.76
N ALA A 659 -38.32 -11.80 9.66
CA ALA A 659 -37.86 -12.63 10.77
C ALA A 659 -38.90 -12.62 11.91
N THR A 660 -38.96 -13.72 12.68
CA THR A 660 -39.87 -13.86 13.83
C THR A 660 -39.18 -14.38 15.07
N GLU A 661 -39.57 -13.84 16.23
CA GLU A 661 -39.17 -14.34 17.54
C GLU A 661 -40.42 -14.76 18.36
N TRP A 662 -40.26 -15.71 19.30
CA TRP A 662 -41.35 -16.29 20.08
C TRP A 662 -41.16 -16.09 21.58
N HIS A 663 -42.19 -15.55 22.23
CA HIS A 663 -42.18 -15.28 23.67
C HIS A 663 -43.23 -16.11 24.43
N GLY A 664 -42.90 -16.51 25.65
CA GLY A 664 -43.77 -17.31 26.54
C GLY A 664 -43.41 -18.80 26.64
N PRO A 665 -44.32 -19.66 27.12
CA PRO A 665 -45.73 -19.38 27.35
C PRO A 665 -46.04 -18.64 28.66
N VAL A 666 -47.15 -17.90 28.65
CA VAL A 666 -47.85 -17.46 29.85
C VAL A 666 -49.18 -18.19 29.97
N THR A 667 -49.72 -18.34 31.19
CA THR A 667 -50.91 -19.17 31.40
C THR A 667 -52.04 -18.42 32.09
N ALA A 668 -53.28 -18.74 31.73
CA ALA A 668 -54.46 -18.18 32.36
C ALA A 668 -55.67 -19.12 32.29
N ARG A 669 -56.64 -18.90 33.20
CA ARG A 669 -57.98 -19.50 33.15
C ARG A 669 -59.02 -18.40 32.98
N ARG A 670 -60.07 -18.66 32.20
CA ARG A 670 -61.19 -17.74 32.06
C ARG A 670 -62.01 -17.70 33.35
N ASN A 671 -62.28 -16.49 33.86
CA ASN A 671 -63.15 -16.27 35.01
C ASN A 671 -64.63 -16.39 34.60
N ARG A 672 -65.46 -16.89 35.52
CA ARG A 672 -66.90 -17.13 35.29
C ARG A 672 -67.69 -15.86 35.00
#